data_AF-A0A2N2BEX8-F1
#
_entry.id   AF-A0A2N2BEX8-F1
#
_cell.length_a   1.000
_cell.length_b   1.000
_cell.length_c   1.000
_cell.angle_alpha   90.00
_cell.angle_beta   90.00
_cell.angle_gamma   90.00
#
_symmetry.space_group_name_H-M   'P 1'
#
loop_
_entity.id
_entity.type
_entity.pdbx_description
1 polymer ?
#
loop_
_entity_poly.entity_id
_entity_poly.type
_entity_poly.pdbx_seq_one_letter_code
_entity_poly.pdbx_strand_id
1 'polypeptide(L)'
;MKKKVLAILLSLTMVLSLFPASAVAAGTTFEFSDMPSNWSTAAIQNAVSNGLLSGYDGKIMPEENLTRAQMAAVVNRAFGTTEKVSLSSYTDVVANAWYYNDMAKAVQMKTFVGSGGKLYPDSNITREEAFVVLARAFKLSGAPASALEKFSDKALLSSWAKDATTSLIAAGYIAGSNGRLNPKQNLTRAEFAQIMDNLLKNYIKTAGTYTSDYTGNLMINVPGVTLKDIKITGDLIIGDGVGNGDVILDGITVTGKTIIRGGGVNSIKIIGNSNLQNIIIARVDGQVRVYSTDGTEIGEVIVDGSDHVTIEGNFGAVTVTAPDITVTATSANIVNATIDGDRSVIIVSNQSTIDTATIEGDNAKVIAMTGAKIGDIIANGDGAIISGTGTISTVKAYGNNTAVTTPGTSVTAAPGSTGNTAGVKPVTDGATEVVPIIVVGGGSSGSSNGNSSGDAAALALTNAKTAAAVEIGKVAVAQLAYTTAGGINTAAVYTDVTAAKDAVDAAVTANVTADILSTTAALTTKLGALTNATTALVDPTAFFTYTTSAGAVTITGYTGAETVITIPSTLGGNPVTNIGANAFENKTSFTSVTIPDSVTNIGNYAFKGCSGLSSITIGNSVTNIWNNAFQNCTGLTSVSIPISVTYIRDFAFSGCTGLTSITIPSGVTSIGQSAFSSCTGLSNINLGSNVTIIMDNAFYNCTGLTSITIPSSVTFIGQSAFFECTGLIRVTIARADTNISDRLMATNNNLFRTAYTAGGTGTYTGTWNGDWTKLSNDASLLGGTLGGVALSGTFTGQAFIGSSSGSSVTVPVGNQSLVLNKSNANSTIKYVVLQAGNQPTSSAAYTQTYETGNTTIDITSSNDRIWLMVTAEDGTTIRYLWIIVTAAPPTPVTAISDISGVAKVGVELTAGTLTPVDATATYQWTICETADGTYTNIVGATTNKYTPVAGDATKFIKVVATGTGSYTGTATSAVTATVAASASLDLTNTTLGGVLVMDDPNSMGETGADESNAIRLKVGLSGSPDYYATAVFVPVTYDNTTVTAYASDGTSGGTYNALAINYNFSGFDPNRVLWVKVVSEDASAICYYRILVLTT
;
A
#
# COMPACT_ATOMS: atom_id res chain seq x y z
N MET A 1 27.92 35.69 5.41
CA MET A 1 28.74 34.71 4.67
C MET A 1 29.27 33.57 5.54
N LYS A 2 29.84 33.79 6.74
CA LYS A 2 30.36 32.71 7.60
C LYS A 2 29.34 31.66 8.07
N LYS A 3 28.06 32.02 8.30
CA LYS A 3 27.00 31.07 8.73
C LYS A 3 26.49 30.12 7.62
N LYS A 4 26.49 30.56 6.36
CA LYS A 4 26.07 29.71 5.22
C LYS A 4 27.16 28.72 4.83
N VAL A 5 28.43 29.11 4.96
CA VAL A 5 29.58 28.23 4.70
C VAL A 5 29.70 27.13 5.78
N LEU A 6 29.39 27.44 7.05
CA LEU A 6 29.42 26.44 8.13
C LEU A 6 28.28 25.39 8.02
N ALA A 7 27.08 25.81 7.58
CA ALA A 7 25.97 24.91 7.31
C ALA A 7 26.21 24.01 6.08
N ILE A 8 26.87 24.54 5.04
CA ILE A 8 27.28 23.78 3.86
C ILE A 8 28.42 22.80 4.19
N LEU A 9 29.37 23.16 5.07
CA LEU A 9 30.44 22.22 5.46
C LEU A 9 29.97 21.10 6.40
N LEU A 10 29.04 21.37 7.33
CA LEU A 10 28.45 20.31 8.16
C LEU A 10 27.61 19.33 7.30
N SER A 11 26.90 19.83 6.27
CA SER A 11 26.09 19.01 5.37
C SER A 11 26.89 17.97 4.57
N LEU A 12 28.15 18.29 4.23
CA LEU A 12 29.03 17.39 3.49
C LEU A 12 29.45 16.16 4.31
N THR A 13 29.33 16.21 5.64
CA THR A 13 29.88 15.18 6.54
C THR A 13 28.90 14.13 7.02
N MET A 14 27.59 14.35 6.88
CA MET A 14 26.60 13.26 7.01
C MET A 14 26.53 12.38 5.74
N VAL A 15 27.07 12.84 4.61
CA VAL A 15 27.17 12.03 3.39
C VAL A 15 28.26 10.95 3.51
N LEU A 16 29.29 11.16 4.34
CA LEU A 16 30.34 10.15 4.58
C LEU A 16 29.94 9.02 5.57
N SER A 17 28.75 9.08 6.19
CA SER A 17 28.25 8.02 7.09
C SER A 17 27.42 6.93 6.38
N LEU A 18 27.58 6.75 5.07
CA LEU A 18 26.83 5.78 4.25
C LEU A 18 27.45 4.37 4.21
N PHE A 19 28.43 4.05 5.05
CA PHE A 19 28.96 2.68 5.19
C PHE A 19 28.36 1.97 6.41
N PRO A 20 28.00 0.68 6.31
CA PRO A 20 27.59 -0.09 7.48
C PRO A 20 28.77 -0.19 8.45
N ALA A 21 28.53 0.17 9.72
CA ALA A 21 29.45 -0.08 10.82
C ALA A 21 29.42 -1.59 11.15
N SER A 22 30.08 -2.39 10.31
CA SER A 22 30.32 -3.80 10.61
C SER A 22 31.62 -3.92 11.42
N ALA A 23 31.48 -4.37 12.66
CA ALA A 23 32.54 -4.77 13.59
C ALA A 23 33.56 -3.69 13.97
N VAL A 24 33.23 -2.87 14.97
CA VAL A 24 34.24 -2.20 15.80
C VAL A 24 34.26 -2.89 17.16
N ALA A 25 35.40 -3.50 17.48
CA ALA A 25 35.65 -4.15 18.75
C ALA A 25 35.46 -3.17 19.92
N ALA A 26 34.85 -3.64 21.00
CA ALA A 26 34.80 -2.92 22.27
C ALA A 26 36.22 -2.55 22.71
N GLY A 27 36.57 -1.26 22.69
CA GLY A 27 37.85 -0.78 23.21
C GLY A 27 38.45 0.48 22.59
N THR A 28 37.95 1.04 21.49
CA THR A 28 38.49 2.30 20.96
C THR A 28 37.80 3.50 21.61
N THR A 29 38.51 4.20 22.49
CA THR A 29 38.11 5.54 22.96
C THR A 29 38.08 6.49 21.77
N PHE A 30 36.89 6.95 21.40
CA PHE A 30 36.75 8.04 20.42
C PHE A 30 37.27 9.32 21.07
N GLU A 31 38.53 9.68 20.79
CA GLU A 31 39.11 10.92 21.30
C GLU A 31 38.65 12.11 20.45
N PHE A 32 37.60 12.79 20.91
CA PHE A 32 37.25 14.13 20.40
C PHE A 32 37.97 15.19 21.22
N SER A 33 38.62 16.14 20.54
CA SER A 33 39.41 17.21 21.16
C SER A 33 38.61 18.17 22.05
N ASP A 34 37.29 18.22 21.89
CA ASP A 34 36.35 19.05 22.63
C ASP A 34 35.34 18.22 23.46
N MET A 35 35.65 16.96 23.74
CA MET A 35 34.84 16.15 24.65
C MET A 35 34.75 16.85 26.02
N PRO A 36 33.54 17.14 26.53
CA PRO A 36 33.41 17.79 27.82
C PRO A 36 33.87 16.84 28.94
N SER A 37 34.23 17.42 30.08
CA SER A 37 34.54 16.68 31.32
C SER A 37 33.48 16.96 32.41
N ASN A 38 32.22 17.05 32.01
CA ASN A 38 31.09 17.46 32.83
C ASN A 38 29.97 16.40 32.81
N TRP A 39 28.77 16.78 33.28
CA TRP A 39 27.59 15.92 33.36
C TRP A 39 27.20 15.23 32.03
N SER A 40 27.52 15.82 30.87
CA SER A 40 27.12 15.30 29.55
C SER A 40 28.07 14.28 28.93
N THR A 41 29.26 14.08 29.53
CA THR A 41 30.36 13.28 28.96
C THR A 41 29.93 11.85 28.63
N ALA A 42 29.32 11.16 29.60
CA ALA A 42 28.92 9.76 29.44
C ALA A 42 27.82 9.61 28.37
N ALA A 43 26.84 10.51 28.37
CA ALA A 43 25.75 10.49 27.39
C ALA A 43 26.25 10.71 25.96
N ILE A 44 27.20 11.64 25.76
CA ILE A 44 27.82 11.86 24.45
C ILE A 44 28.62 10.63 24.02
N GLN A 45 29.41 10.03 24.90
CA GLN A 45 30.16 8.80 24.61
C GLN A 45 29.24 7.65 24.24
N ASN A 46 28.13 7.47 24.95
CA ASN A 46 27.13 6.46 24.65
C ASN A 46 26.47 6.72 23.29
N ALA A 47 26.12 7.97 22.99
CA ALA A 47 25.54 8.34 21.71
C ALA A 47 26.50 8.10 20.53
N VAL A 48 27.79 8.38 20.69
CA VAL A 48 28.81 8.10 19.66
C VAL A 48 29.04 6.59 19.50
N SER A 49 29.18 5.86 20.60
CA SER A 49 29.39 4.40 20.57
C SER A 49 28.22 3.68 19.91
N ASN A 50 27.01 4.22 20.09
CA ASN A 50 25.80 3.75 19.41
C ASN A 50 25.57 4.39 18.03
N GLY A 51 26.55 5.10 17.44
CA GLY A 51 26.44 5.67 16.09
C GLY A 51 25.30 6.68 15.92
N LEU A 52 24.77 7.23 17.02
CA LEU A 52 23.69 8.23 16.99
C LEU A 52 24.26 9.61 16.68
N LEU A 53 25.41 9.93 17.30
CA LEU A 53 26.15 11.15 17.07
C LEU A 53 27.51 10.84 16.44
N SER A 54 27.91 11.70 15.51
CA SER A 54 29.27 11.75 14.97
C SER A 54 29.85 13.15 15.19
N GLY A 55 31.17 13.21 15.33
CA GLY A 55 31.91 14.46 15.32
C GLY A 55 32.36 14.85 13.92
N TYR A 56 32.89 16.07 13.80
CA TYR A 56 33.49 16.64 12.60
C TYR A 56 34.89 17.15 12.94
N ASP A 57 35.89 16.81 12.13
CA ASP A 57 37.28 17.28 12.31
C ASP A 57 37.83 17.04 13.73
N GLY A 58 37.56 15.84 14.27
CA GLY A 58 37.96 15.47 15.63
C GLY A 58 37.24 16.24 16.75
N LYS A 59 36.09 16.87 16.47
CA LYS A 59 35.26 17.60 17.45
C LYS A 59 33.80 17.14 17.46
N ILE A 60 33.18 17.03 18.63
CA ILE A 60 31.77 16.64 18.83
C ILE A 60 30.83 17.84 18.96
N MET A 61 31.38 19.02 19.27
CA MET A 61 30.70 20.32 19.44
C MET A 61 29.53 20.26 20.43
N PRO A 62 29.77 19.99 21.72
CA PRO A 62 28.71 19.72 22.70
C PRO A 62 27.75 20.90 22.93
N GLU A 63 28.26 22.14 22.87
CA GLU A 63 27.49 23.36 23.16
C GLU A 63 26.77 23.96 21.95
N GLU A 64 26.95 23.39 20.75
CA GLU A 64 26.26 23.87 19.55
C GLU A 64 24.78 23.53 19.59
N ASN A 65 23.95 24.46 19.10
CA ASN A 65 22.50 24.26 19.03
C ASN A 65 22.15 23.24 17.94
N LEU A 66 21.21 22.36 18.24
CA LEU A 66 20.73 21.35 17.30
C LEU A 66 19.68 21.96 16.36
N THR A 67 19.82 21.71 15.07
CA THR A 67 18.77 22.02 14.08
C THR A 67 17.70 20.93 14.05
N ARG A 68 16.50 21.27 13.54
CA ARG A 68 15.40 20.32 13.33
C ARG A 68 15.82 19.14 12.45
N ALA A 69 16.53 19.42 11.35
CA ALA A 69 17.09 18.40 10.46
C ALA A 69 18.11 17.48 11.15
N GLN A 70 19.01 18.02 11.97
CA GLN A 70 19.98 17.21 12.69
C GLN A 70 19.30 16.30 13.72
N MET A 71 18.29 16.80 14.44
CA MET A 71 17.53 15.99 15.38
C MET A 71 16.80 14.85 14.66
N ALA A 72 16.12 15.15 13.54
CA ALA A 72 15.47 14.15 12.70
C ALA A 72 16.43 13.03 12.31
N ALA A 73 17.63 13.38 11.82
CA ALA A 73 18.64 12.39 11.44
C ALA A 73 19.08 11.50 12.61
N VAL A 74 19.24 12.05 13.82
CA VAL A 74 19.64 11.22 14.99
C VAL A 74 18.51 10.32 15.46
N VAL A 75 17.26 10.82 15.51
CA VAL A 75 16.09 10.02 15.87
C VAL A 75 15.88 8.89 14.85
N ASN A 76 15.95 9.17 13.55
CA ASN A 76 15.84 8.15 12.50
C ASN A 76 16.91 7.05 12.65
N ARG A 77 18.15 7.40 12.99
CA ARG A 77 19.22 6.42 13.24
C ARG A 77 18.94 5.56 14.46
N ALA A 78 18.43 6.15 15.53
CA ALA A 78 18.10 5.42 16.75
C ALA A 78 17.04 4.33 16.50
N PHE A 79 16.02 4.65 15.70
CA PHE A 79 14.94 3.72 15.36
C PHE A 79 15.25 2.83 14.14
N GLY A 80 16.29 3.14 13.36
CA GLY A 80 16.67 2.36 12.16
C GLY A 80 15.77 2.61 10.95
N THR A 81 15.14 3.78 10.86
CA THR A 81 14.11 4.10 9.86
C THR A 81 14.68 4.14 8.43
N THR A 82 14.04 3.40 7.53
CA THR A 82 14.40 3.34 6.09
C THR A 82 13.37 4.02 5.20
N GLU A 83 12.09 3.89 5.53
CA GLU A 83 10.95 4.35 4.72
C GLU A 83 10.75 5.85 4.77
N LYS A 84 10.29 6.43 3.66
CA LYS A 84 10.20 7.88 3.48
C LYS A 84 8.99 8.29 2.65
N VAL A 85 8.47 9.49 2.90
CA VAL A 85 7.39 10.10 2.12
C VAL A 85 7.89 11.19 1.19
N SER A 86 7.09 11.56 0.19
CA SER A 86 7.34 12.77 -0.59
C SER A 86 7.20 14.01 0.29
N LEU A 87 8.11 14.97 0.13
CA LEU A 87 8.05 16.26 0.80
C LEU A 87 7.64 17.40 -0.16
N SER A 88 7.12 17.08 -1.34
CA SER A 88 6.73 18.08 -2.36
C SER A 88 5.67 19.08 -1.88
N SER A 89 4.90 18.75 -0.85
CA SER A 89 3.94 19.65 -0.19
C SER A 89 4.60 20.70 0.72
N TYR A 90 5.90 20.58 1.01
CA TYR A 90 6.65 21.48 1.87
C TYR A 90 7.56 22.39 1.05
N THR A 91 7.28 23.69 1.07
CA THR A 91 7.91 24.70 0.21
C THR A 91 9.35 25.04 0.60
N ASP A 92 9.76 24.71 1.83
CA ASP A 92 11.07 25.06 2.40
C ASP A 92 12.05 23.88 2.46
N VAL A 93 11.69 22.74 1.87
CA VAL A 93 12.56 21.57 1.80
C VAL A 93 13.03 21.36 0.36
N VAL A 94 14.34 21.41 0.16
CA VAL A 94 14.95 21.25 -1.17
C VAL A 94 15.29 19.78 -1.42
N ALA A 95 14.86 19.22 -2.56
CA ALA A 95 14.99 17.80 -2.91
C ALA A 95 16.42 17.24 -2.85
N ASN A 96 17.43 18.08 -3.11
CA ASN A 96 18.84 17.70 -3.09
C ASN A 96 19.58 18.13 -1.79
N ALA A 97 18.88 18.65 -0.79
CA ALA A 97 19.48 18.97 0.49
C ALA A 97 19.91 17.69 1.22
N TRP A 98 21.03 17.76 1.94
CA TRP A 98 21.56 16.63 2.71
C TRP A 98 20.54 16.01 3.67
N TYR A 99 19.67 16.84 4.24
CA TYR A 99 18.64 16.44 5.21
C TYR A 99 17.35 15.95 4.57
N TYR A 100 17.19 16.02 3.24
CA TYR A 100 15.92 15.74 2.58
C TYR A 100 15.37 14.36 2.96
N ASN A 101 16.22 13.34 2.87
CA ASN A 101 15.83 11.96 3.22
C ASN A 101 15.51 11.81 4.71
N ASP A 102 16.27 12.46 5.60
CA ASP A 102 16.02 12.37 7.04
C ASP A 102 14.74 13.09 7.46
N MET A 103 14.45 14.25 6.86
CA MET A 103 13.17 14.93 7.07
C MET A 103 12.02 14.10 6.50
N ALA A 104 12.20 13.44 5.35
CA ALA A 104 11.19 12.60 4.73
C ALA A 104 10.85 11.38 5.60
N LYS A 105 11.87 10.75 6.19
CA LYS A 105 11.71 9.69 7.20
C LYS A 105 11.02 10.19 8.46
N ALA A 106 11.40 11.36 8.96
CA ALA A 106 10.84 11.90 10.20
C ALA A 106 9.36 12.30 10.06
N VAL A 107 8.95 12.78 8.88
CA VAL A 107 7.54 12.99 8.55
C VAL A 107 6.82 11.64 8.43
N GLN A 108 7.44 10.64 7.79
CA GLN A 108 6.89 9.28 7.73
C GLN A 108 6.65 8.69 9.13
N MET A 109 7.61 8.85 10.04
CA MET A 109 7.48 8.46 11.45
C MET A 109 6.45 9.29 12.23
N LYS A 110 5.89 10.36 11.64
CA LYS A 110 5.02 11.36 12.29
C LYS A 110 5.67 12.06 13.50
N THR A 111 7.00 12.03 13.61
CA THR A 111 7.73 12.71 14.70
C THR A 111 7.83 14.21 14.42
N PHE A 112 8.02 14.58 13.16
CA PHE A 112 7.98 15.96 12.68
C PHE A 112 6.72 16.22 11.87
N VAL A 113 6.01 17.28 12.22
CA VAL A 113 4.82 17.76 11.49
C VAL A 113 5.06 19.22 11.13
N GLY A 114 4.86 19.55 9.85
CA GLY A 114 5.02 20.92 9.36
C GLY A 114 3.83 21.82 9.66
N SER A 115 4.01 23.12 9.50
CA SER A 115 2.96 24.13 9.66
C SER A 115 3.01 25.14 8.52
N GLY A 116 1.86 25.47 7.92
CA GLY A 116 1.77 26.39 6.79
C GLY A 116 2.56 25.94 5.56
N GLY A 117 2.64 24.62 5.31
CA GLY A 117 3.41 24.06 4.19
C GLY A 117 4.93 24.18 4.36
N LYS A 118 5.43 24.25 5.61
CA LYS A 118 6.87 24.36 5.94
C LYS A 118 7.29 23.44 7.08
N LEU A 119 8.54 22.94 7.05
CA LEU A 119 9.12 22.05 8.06
C LEU A 119 10.27 22.68 8.89
N TYR A 120 10.82 23.78 8.40
CA TYR A 120 11.92 24.56 8.96
C TYR A 120 13.18 23.73 9.28
N PRO A 121 13.71 22.94 8.33
CA PRO A 121 14.79 21.97 8.59
C PRO A 121 16.07 22.61 9.15
N ASP A 122 16.44 23.80 8.67
CA ASP A 122 17.65 24.52 9.06
C ASP A 122 17.50 25.36 10.35
N SER A 123 16.29 25.46 10.90
CA SER A 123 16.06 26.20 12.15
C SER A 123 16.55 25.40 13.35
N ASN A 124 17.13 26.10 14.33
CA ASN A 124 17.42 25.51 15.63
C ASN A 124 16.12 25.05 16.29
N ILE A 125 16.15 23.87 16.91
CA ILE A 125 15.00 23.34 17.62
C ILE A 125 15.00 23.84 19.07
N THR A 126 13.84 24.33 19.51
CA THR A 126 13.63 24.69 20.91
C THR A 126 13.39 23.44 21.77
N ARG A 127 13.55 23.58 23.09
CA ARG A 127 13.37 22.48 24.05
C ARG A 127 11.95 21.92 24.02
N GLU A 128 10.92 22.76 23.99
CA GLU A 128 9.52 22.31 23.92
C GLU A 128 9.20 21.58 22.61
N GLU A 129 9.77 22.00 21.48
CA GLU A 129 9.61 21.29 20.21
C GLU A 129 10.29 19.93 20.24
N ALA A 130 11.52 19.86 20.77
CA ALA A 130 12.25 18.61 20.91
C ALA A 130 11.53 17.62 21.82
N PHE A 131 10.93 18.09 22.92
CA PHE A 131 10.13 17.25 23.82
C PHE A 131 8.92 16.65 23.11
N VAL A 132 8.24 17.42 22.25
CA VAL A 132 7.13 16.90 21.44
C VAL A 132 7.60 15.87 20.41
N VAL A 133 8.72 16.11 19.73
CA VAL A 133 9.30 15.16 18.77
C VAL A 133 9.62 13.83 19.46
N LEU A 134 10.27 13.87 20.64
CA LEU A 134 10.64 12.68 21.40
C LEU A 134 9.42 11.97 21.96
N ALA A 135 8.47 12.68 22.56
CA ALA A 135 7.24 12.07 23.08
C ALA A 135 6.48 11.31 21.98
N ARG A 136 6.42 11.86 20.76
CA ARG A 136 5.82 11.16 19.60
C ARG A 136 6.61 9.92 19.19
N ALA A 137 7.94 10.01 19.13
CA ALA A 137 8.79 8.88 18.74
C ALA A 137 8.63 7.69 19.72
N PHE A 138 8.52 7.99 21.02
CA PHE A 138 8.42 7.01 22.10
C PHE A 138 6.98 6.76 22.60
N LYS A 139 5.96 7.27 21.89
CA LYS A 139 4.53 7.10 22.25
C LYS A 139 4.22 7.42 23.72
N LEU A 140 4.75 8.55 24.20
CA LEU A 140 4.53 9.08 25.54
C LEU A 140 3.40 10.11 25.53
N SER A 141 2.35 9.87 26.32
CA SER A 141 1.20 10.77 26.46
C SER A 141 0.45 10.53 27.77
N GLY A 142 -0.45 11.44 28.13
CA GLY A 142 -1.46 11.22 29.17
C GLY A 142 -0.98 11.38 30.62
N ALA A 143 0.22 11.94 30.83
CA ALA A 143 0.73 12.17 32.18
C ALA A 143 0.05 13.37 32.87
N PRO A 144 -0.12 13.33 34.21
CA PRO A 144 -0.86 14.36 34.93
C PRO A 144 -0.16 15.72 34.87
N ALA A 145 -0.96 16.79 34.72
CA ALA A 145 -0.47 18.16 34.66
C ALA A 145 0.31 18.58 35.92
N SER A 146 0.08 17.91 37.06
CA SER A 146 0.80 18.14 38.32
C SER A 146 2.31 17.95 38.20
N ALA A 147 2.79 17.18 37.22
CA ALA A 147 4.22 17.00 36.94
C ALA A 147 4.94 18.34 36.61
N LEU A 148 4.21 19.34 36.11
CA LEU A 148 4.75 20.67 35.79
C LEU A 148 4.81 21.61 37.00
N GLU A 149 4.10 21.33 38.08
CA GLU A 149 3.90 22.29 39.18
C GLU A 149 5.19 22.68 39.89
N LYS A 150 6.20 21.80 39.87
CA LYS A 150 7.54 22.04 40.42
C LYS A 150 8.40 23.03 39.61
N PHE A 151 7.94 23.46 38.43
CA PHE A 151 8.70 24.36 37.55
C PHE A 151 8.16 25.78 37.56
N SER A 152 9.04 26.73 37.91
CA SER A 152 8.68 28.16 38.03
C SER A 152 8.32 28.82 36.70
N ASP A 153 8.78 28.27 35.58
CA ASP A 153 8.61 28.80 34.23
C ASP A 153 7.60 28.02 33.38
N LYS A 154 6.78 27.16 34.00
CA LYS A 154 5.73 26.36 33.34
C LYS A 154 4.75 27.19 32.49
N ALA A 155 4.55 28.46 32.85
CA ALA A 155 3.68 29.38 32.10
C ALA A 155 4.23 29.74 30.71
N LEU A 156 5.54 29.57 30.46
CA LEU A 156 6.15 29.78 29.14
C LEU A 156 5.91 28.60 28.20
N LEU A 157 5.52 27.43 28.71
CA LEU A 157 5.32 26.23 27.90
C LEU A 157 4.04 26.37 27.07
N SER A 158 4.19 26.25 25.75
CA SER A 158 3.04 26.34 24.84
C SER A 158 2.03 25.21 25.08
N SER A 159 0.73 25.50 24.93
CA SER A 159 -0.34 24.53 25.19
C SER A 159 -0.18 23.21 24.43
N TRP A 160 0.27 23.26 23.18
CA TRP A 160 0.50 22.08 22.33
C TRP A 160 1.68 21.20 22.78
N ALA A 161 2.57 21.70 23.65
CA ALA A 161 3.73 20.97 24.16
C ALA A 161 3.53 20.43 25.58
N LYS A 162 2.43 20.78 26.25
CA LYS A 162 2.21 20.47 27.67
C LYS A 162 2.19 18.97 27.95
N ASP A 163 1.38 18.21 27.20
CA ASP A 163 1.22 16.76 27.40
C ASP A 163 2.52 15.97 27.14
N ALA A 164 3.22 16.28 26.05
CA ALA A 164 4.52 15.68 25.75
C ALA A 164 5.54 15.96 26.86
N THR A 165 5.59 17.21 27.35
CA THR A 165 6.54 17.63 28.37
C THR A 165 6.21 17.00 29.72
N THR A 166 4.93 16.99 30.15
CA THR A 166 4.51 16.31 31.39
C THR A 166 4.85 14.83 31.33
N SER A 167 4.65 14.19 30.18
CA SER A 167 4.90 12.76 30.00
C SER A 167 6.37 12.39 30.11
N LEU A 168 7.26 13.19 29.50
CA LEU A 168 8.71 13.02 29.67
C LEU A 168 9.18 13.29 31.11
N ILE A 169 8.57 14.24 31.83
CA ILE A 169 8.89 14.52 33.24
C ILE A 169 8.43 13.37 34.13
N ALA A 170 7.19 12.91 33.96
CA ALA A 170 6.59 11.86 34.77
C ALA A 170 7.33 10.52 34.59
N ALA A 171 7.78 10.22 33.37
CA ALA A 171 8.62 9.06 33.09
C ALA A 171 10.09 9.23 33.55
N GLY A 172 10.46 10.41 34.07
CA GLY A 172 11.79 10.68 34.61
C GLY A 172 12.88 10.92 33.56
N TYR A 173 12.53 11.06 32.29
CA TYR A 173 13.48 11.28 31.20
C TYR A 173 14.03 12.72 31.17
N ILE A 174 13.26 13.68 31.69
CA ILE A 174 13.67 15.08 31.85
C ILE A 174 13.37 15.60 33.26
N ALA A 175 14.29 16.37 33.83
CA ALA A 175 14.17 16.91 35.19
C ALA A 175 14.21 18.45 35.28
N GLY A 176 14.56 19.13 34.18
CA GLY A 176 14.88 20.57 34.18
C GLY A 176 16.16 20.90 34.95
N SER A 177 16.46 22.18 35.12
CA SER A 177 17.61 22.67 35.90
C SER A 177 17.18 23.81 36.82
N ASN A 178 17.57 23.74 38.10
CA ASN A 178 17.23 24.75 39.12
C ASN A 178 15.73 25.08 39.20
N GLY A 179 14.85 24.08 39.05
CA GLY A 179 13.40 24.28 39.07
C GLY A 179 12.85 25.00 37.83
N ARG A 180 13.57 24.95 36.70
CA ARG A 180 13.16 25.54 35.42
C ARG A 180 13.29 24.55 34.26
N LEU A 181 12.41 24.67 33.26
CA LEU A 181 12.45 23.87 32.03
C LEU A 181 13.14 24.60 30.86
N ASN A 182 13.08 25.93 30.87
CA ASN A 182 13.49 26.86 29.82
C ASN A 182 12.91 26.50 28.43
N PRO A 183 11.58 26.36 28.28
CA PRO A 183 10.96 25.72 27.11
C PRO A 183 11.27 26.41 25.76
N LYS A 184 11.50 27.73 25.75
CA LYS A 184 11.80 28.52 24.54
C LYS A 184 13.29 28.55 24.16
N GLN A 185 14.17 28.01 24.98
CA GLN A 185 15.61 27.98 24.69
C GLN A 185 15.89 26.92 23.61
N ASN A 186 16.87 27.18 22.74
CA ASN A 186 17.38 26.18 21.80
C ASN A 186 18.08 25.04 22.56
N LEU A 187 17.89 23.81 22.08
CA LEU A 187 18.49 22.62 22.67
C LEU A 187 19.92 22.43 22.13
N THR A 188 20.89 22.20 23.02
CA THR A 188 22.28 21.89 22.59
C THR A 188 22.47 20.40 22.29
N ARG A 189 23.55 20.05 21.58
CA ARG A 189 23.92 18.66 21.28
C ARG A 189 24.16 17.83 22.55
N ALA A 190 24.79 18.41 23.56
CA ALA A 190 25.02 17.77 24.86
C ALA A 190 23.72 17.50 25.62
N GLU A 191 22.81 18.47 25.66
CA GLU A 191 21.49 18.30 26.29
C GLU A 191 20.67 17.24 25.57
N PHE A 192 20.66 17.25 24.23
CA PHE A 192 19.98 16.24 23.45
C PHE A 192 20.55 14.84 23.68
N ALA A 193 21.88 14.69 23.70
CA ALA A 193 22.53 13.41 23.99
C ALA A 193 22.12 12.86 25.37
N GLN A 194 22.06 13.72 26.39
CA GLN A 194 21.62 13.31 27.73
C GLN A 194 20.17 12.86 27.78
N ILE A 195 19.28 13.55 27.09
CA ILE A 195 17.86 13.14 27.03
C ILE A 195 17.74 11.79 26.30
N MET A 196 18.46 11.61 25.19
CA MET A 196 18.48 10.34 24.47
C MET A 196 19.07 9.19 25.29
N ASP A 197 20.12 9.42 26.07
CA ASP A 197 20.71 8.43 26.97
C ASP A 197 19.77 8.03 28.12
N ASN A 198 18.95 8.97 28.60
CA ASN A 198 17.89 8.68 29.56
C ASN A 198 16.76 7.85 28.92
N LEU A 199 16.42 8.14 27.65
CA LEU A 199 15.35 7.47 26.91
C LEU A 199 15.74 6.09 26.38
N LEU A 200 16.99 5.87 25.98
CA LEU A 200 17.47 4.66 25.33
C LEU A 200 18.86 4.31 25.81
N LYS A 201 18.93 3.36 26.75
CA LYS A 201 20.21 2.88 27.30
C LYS A 201 20.81 1.74 26.51
N ASN A 202 19.96 0.85 25.99
CA ASN A 202 20.40 -0.42 25.42
C ASN A 202 19.99 -0.55 23.96
N TYR A 203 20.89 -1.04 23.11
CA TYR A 203 20.66 -1.28 21.69
C TYR A 203 21.08 -2.69 21.28
N ILE A 204 20.19 -3.42 20.62
CA ILE A 204 20.48 -4.67 19.92
C ILE A 204 20.55 -4.36 18.43
N LYS A 205 21.74 -4.52 17.86
CA LYS A 205 22.03 -4.20 16.45
C LYS A 205 22.56 -5.35 15.62
N THR A 206 22.62 -6.53 16.21
CA THR A 206 23.02 -7.77 15.56
C THR A 206 21.96 -8.83 15.81
N ALA A 207 21.64 -9.62 14.79
CA ALA A 207 20.75 -10.76 14.95
C ALA A 207 21.34 -11.78 15.94
N GLY A 208 20.50 -12.49 16.66
CA GLY A 208 20.94 -13.50 17.63
C GLY A 208 19.99 -13.69 18.80
N THR A 209 20.38 -14.61 19.69
CA THR A 209 19.67 -14.90 20.93
C THR A 209 20.34 -14.19 22.10
N TYR A 210 19.54 -13.50 22.90
CA TYR A 210 19.97 -12.76 24.09
C TYR A 210 19.31 -13.38 25.32
N THR A 211 20.08 -13.53 26.39
CA THR A 211 19.63 -14.18 27.65
C THR A 211 20.02 -13.40 28.92
N SER A 212 20.37 -12.12 28.79
CA SER A 212 20.79 -11.28 29.92
C SER A 212 19.80 -10.15 30.18
N ASP A 213 19.55 -9.85 31.46
CA ASP A 213 18.67 -8.77 31.89
C ASP A 213 19.14 -7.38 31.43
N TYR A 214 18.17 -6.49 31.19
CA TYR A 214 18.41 -5.09 30.82
C TYR A 214 17.78 -4.13 31.82
N THR A 215 18.50 -3.05 32.17
CA THR A 215 17.97 -1.92 32.96
C THR A 215 17.85 -0.69 32.09
N GLY A 216 16.71 0.01 32.16
CA GLY A 216 16.34 1.06 31.24
C GLY A 216 15.79 0.49 29.93
N ASN A 217 15.40 1.38 29.02
CA ASN A 217 14.73 0.99 27.79
C ASN A 217 15.68 0.26 26.83
N LEU A 218 15.15 -0.72 26.11
CA LEU A 218 15.85 -1.57 25.15
C LEU A 218 15.32 -1.33 23.74
N MET A 219 16.20 -0.98 22.80
CA MET A 219 15.90 -0.86 21.38
C MET A 219 16.41 -2.08 20.60
N ILE A 220 15.54 -2.75 19.86
CA ILE A 220 15.90 -3.74 18.84
C ILE A 220 15.80 -3.05 17.47
N ASN A 221 16.90 -2.99 16.71
CA ASN A 221 16.92 -2.31 15.41
C ASN A 221 17.31 -3.20 14.22
N VAL A 222 17.30 -4.51 14.40
CA VAL A 222 17.68 -5.51 13.39
C VAL A 222 16.77 -6.73 13.50
N PRO A 223 16.39 -7.38 12.38
CA PRO A 223 15.60 -8.60 12.43
C PRO A 223 16.42 -9.81 12.91
N GLY A 224 15.72 -10.91 13.22
CA GLY A 224 16.34 -12.18 13.64
C GLY A 224 16.81 -12.17 15.08
N VAL A 225 16.12 -11.41 15.94
CA VAL A 225 16.44 -11.31 17.37
C VAL A 225 15.52 -12.21 18.18
N THR A 226 16.09 -12.97 19.11
CA THR A 226 15.35 -13.73 20.11
C THR A 226 15.75 -13.24 21.48
N LEU A 227 14.80 -12.69 22.25
CA LEU A 227 14.98 -12.44 23.67
C LEU A 227 14.44 -13.65 24.41
N LYS A 228 15.28 -14.29 25.24
CA LYS A 228 14.92 -15.52 25.93
C LYS A 228 15.22 -15.46 27.42
N ASP A 229 14.20 -15.68 28.25
CA ASP A 229 14.30 -15.74 29.71
C ASP A 229 14.93 -14.46 30.31
N ILE A 230 14.53 -13.29 29.80
CA ILE A 230 15.09 -11.98 30.15
C ILE A 230 14.08 -11.12 30.92
N LYS A 231 14.58 -10.35 31.89
CA LYS A 231 13.86 -9.20 32.47
C LYS A 231 14.37 -7.86 31.91
N ILE A 232 13.44 -7.03 31.43
CA ILE A 232 13.69 -5.64 31.01
C ILE A 232 13.01 -4.71 32.02
N THR A 233 13.83 -3.97 32.77
CA THR A 233 13.34 -2.94 33.71
C THR A 233 13.27 -1.59 32.99
N GLY A 234 12.27 -1.42 32.13
CA GLY A 234 12.06 -0.29 31.24
C GLY A 234 11.12 -0.66 30.09
N ASP A 235 11.07 0.19 29.07
CA ASP A 235 10.33 -0.07 27.83
C ASP A 235 11.11 -0.99 26.88
N LEU A 236 10.40 -1.88 26.19
CA LEU A 236 10.94 -2.65 25.06
C LEU A 236 10.48 -1.99 23.75
N ILE A 237 11.41 -1.68 22.86
CA ILE A 237 11.11 -1.01 21.60
C ILE A 237 11.65 -1.84 20.43
N ILE A 238 10.76 -2.30 19.58
CA ILE A 238 11.05 -2.98 18.32
C ILE A 238 11.02 -1.91 17.22
N GLY A 239 12.20 -1.35 16.91
CA GLY A 239 12.35 -0.21 16.02
C GLY A 239 12.13 -0.53 14.54
N ASP A 240 11.96 0.52 13.75
CA ASP A 240 11.76 0.47 12.29
C ASP A 240 12.86 -0.35 11.57
N GLY A 241 14.08 -0.38 12.11
CA GLY A 241 15.22 -1.14 11.55
C GLY A 241 15.03 -2.66 11.49
N VAL A 242 14.05 -3.21 12.23
CA VAL A 242 13.63 -4.61 12.08
C VAL A 242 12.99 -4.86 10.71
N GLY A 243 12.42 -3.82 10.08
CA GLY A 243 11.80 -3.90 8.75
C GLY A 243 10.66 -4.91 8.72
N ASN A 244 10.69 -5.87 7.79
CA ASN A 244 9.70 -6.95 7.71
C ASN A 244 10.15 -8.26 8.39
N GLY A 245 11.32 -8.27 9.05
CA GLY A 245 11.85 -9.48 9.66
C GLY A 245 11.33 -9.73 11.08
N ASP A 246 11.82 -10.79 11.69
CA ASP A 246 11.16 -11.39 12.86
C ASP A 246 11.88 -11.10 14.19
N VAL A 247 11.10 -11.04 15.27
CA VAL A 247 11.54 -10.91 16.67
C VAL A 247 10.75 -11.90 17.51
N ILE A 248 11.47 -12.72 18.28
CA ILE A 248 10.88 -13.72 19.19
C ILE A 248 11.09 -13.25 20.63
N LEU A 249 10.00 -13.19 21.39
CA LEU A 249 9.96 -12.85 22.81
C LEU A 249 9.55 -14.13 23.57
N ASP A 250 10.52 -14.81 24.17
CA ASP A 250 10.37 -16.13 24.78
C ASP A 250 10.66 -16.07 26.29
N GLY A 251 9.63 -16.19 27.13
CA GLY A 251 9.78 -16.17 28.59
C GLY A 251 10.31 -14.85 29.15
N ILE A 252 9.99 -13.72 28.51
CA ILE A 252 10.51 -12.41 28.95
C ILE A 252 9.55 -11.65 29.86
N THR A 253 10.06 -10.75 30.68
CA THR A 253 9.26 -9.81 31.48
C THR A 253 9.65 -8.37 31.16
N VAL A 254 8.70 -7.52 30.81
CA VAL A 254 8.92 -6.08 30.57
C VAL A 254 8.11 -5.29 31.60
N THR A 255 8.78 -4.45 32.38
CA THR A 255 8.09 -3.64 33.41
C THR A 255 7.46 -2.35 32.85
N GLY A 256 7.97 -1.88 31.71
CA GLY A 256 7.44 -0.72 30.98
C GLY A 256 6.48 -1.13 29.87
N LYS A 257 6.35 -0.25 28.86
CA LYS A 257 5.54 -0.50 27.65
C LYS A 257 6.35 -1.30 26.63
N THR A 258 5.65 -1.92 25.69
CA THR A 258 6.28 -2.54 24.51
C THR A 258 5.84 -1.80 23.26
N ILE A 259 6.77 -1.17 22.54
CA ILE A 259 6.46 -0.38 21.35
C ILE A 259 6.93 -1.16 20.12
N ILE A 260 6.02 -1.46 19.21
CA ILE A 260 6.27 -2.22 17.99
C ILE A 260 6.14 -1.28 16.80
N ARG A 261 7.26 -0.99 16.15
CA ARG A 261 7.31 -0.18 14.93
C ARG A 261 7.84 -0.93 13.72
N GLY A 262 8.74 -1.90 13.93
CA GLY A 262 9.16 -2.86 12.91
C GLY A 262 8.49 -4.23 13.06
N GLY A 263 8.61 -5.04 12.02
CA GLY A 263 8.11 -6.43 11.93
C GLY A 263 7.02 -6.62 10.86
N GLY A 264 7.13 -7.64 10.00
CA GLY A 264 6.18 -7.97 8.93
C GLY A 264 5.02 -8.92 9.30
N VAL A 265 4.50 -9.64 8.30
CA VAL A 265 3.35 -10.55 8.44
C VAL A 265 3.63 -11.83 9.23
N ASN A 266 4.87 -12.06 9.68
CA ASN A 266 5.28 -13.24 10.47
C ASN A 266 6.10 -12.88 11.71
N SER A 267 6.12 -11.60 12.11
CA SER A 267 7.31 -11.09 12.77
C SER A 267 7.33 -11.12 14.28
N ILE A 268 6.24 -10.84 15.00
CA ILE A 268 6.33 -10.65 16.46
C ILE A 268 5.72 -11.86 17.15
N LYS A 269 6.58 -12.79 17.56
CA LYS A 269 6.18 -14.01 18.26
C LYS A 269 6.36 -13.84 19.77
N ILE A 270 5.29 -14.02 20.54
CA ILE A 270 5.30 -13.92 22.01
C ILE A 270 4.96 -15.29 22.58
N ILE A 271 5.89 -15.90 23.32
CA ILE A 271 5.78 -17.24 23.90
C ILE A 271 6.49 -17.32 25.26
N GLY A 272 6.48 -18.50 25.88
CA GLY A 272 7.23 -18.84 27.08
C GLY A 272 6.65 -18.29 28.38
N ASN A 273 5.36 -17.95 28.41
CA ASN A 273 4.75 -17.17 29.50
C ASN A 273 5.35 -15.75 29.63
N SER A 274 5.68 -15.13 28.51
CA SER A 274 6.15 -13.74 28.50
C SER A 274 5.12 -12.80 29.14
N ASN A 275 5.56 -11.91 30.02
CA ASN A 275 4.76 -10.90 30.68
C ASN A 275 5.07 -9.52 30.10
N LEU A 276 4.18 -9.06 29.21
CA LEU A 276 4.27 -7.79 28.49
C LEU A 276 2.99 -7.00 28.79
N GLN A 277 3.14 -5.72 29.13
CA GLN A 277 2.00 -4.83 29.35
C GLN A 277 2.05 -3.66 28.37
N ASN A 278 0.88 -3.12 28.01
CA ASN A 278 0.72 -1.95 27.17
C ASN A 278 1.52 -2.05 25.85
N ILE A 279 1.19 -3.05 25.04
CA ILE A 279 1.80 -3.21 23.73
C ILE A 279 1.22 -2.15 22.80
N ILE A 280 2.06 -1.31 22.21
CA ILE A 280 1.65 -0.27 21.27
C ILE A 280 2.22 -0.61 19.90
N ILE A 281 1.34 -0.95 18.96
CA ILE A 281 1.69 -1.16 17.55
C ILE A 281 1.56 0.19 16.84
N ALA A 282 2.69 0.71 16.39
CA ALA A 282 2.87 2.07 15.92
C ALA A 282 3.62 2.14 14.58
N ARG A 283 3.56 1.05 13.81
CA ARG A 283 4.19 0.98 12.50
C ARG A 283 3.51 1.96 11.54
N VAL A 284 4.26 2.65 10.69
CA VAL A 284 3.70 3.71 9.83
C VAL A 284 3.57 3.29 8.37
N ASP A 285 4.12 2.13 7.99
CA ASP A 285 4.15 1.61 6.62
C ASP A 285 4.16 0.07 6.58
N GLY A 286 3.08 -0.51 6.08
CA GLY A 286 2.98 -1.95 5.90
C GLY A 286 2.34 -2.67 7.09
N GLN A 287 2.50 -3.99 7.12
CA GLN A 287 1.70 -4.88 7.96
C GLN A 287 2.53 -5.47 9.11
N VAL A 288 1.87 -5.70 10.25
CA VAL A 288 2.47 -6.34 11.43
C VAL A 288 1.62 -7.53 11.86
N ARG A 289 2.26 -8.66 12.18
CA ARG A 289 1.60 -9.75 12.90
C ARG A 289 2.18 -9.89 14.30
N VAL A 290 1.29 -9.89 15.30
CA VAL A 290 1.61 -10.20 16.70
C VAL A 290 0.88 -11.48 17.07
N TYR A 291 1.62 -12.52 17.46
CA TYR A 291 1.01 -13.82 17.70
C TYR A 291 1.64 -14.61 18.85
N SER A 292 0.80 -15.41 19.50
CA SER A 292 1.16 -16.37 20.54
C SER A 292 0.69 -17.77 20.14
N THR A 293 1.57 -18.77 20.20
CA THR A 293 1.27 -20.15 19.79
C THR A 293 1.18 -21.14 20.94
N ASP A 294 1.55 -20.74 22.16
CA ASP A 294 1.62 -21.62 23.34
C ASP A 294 0.56 -21.29 24.39
N GLY A 295 -0.38 -20.39 24.05
CA GLY A 295 -1.44 -19.95 24.95
C GLY A 295 -1.03 -18.81 25.89
N THR A 296 0.19 -18.26 25.77
CA THR A 296 0.60 -17.05 26.52
C THR A 296 -0.45 -15.95 26.36
N GLU A 297 -0.94 -15.44 27.50
CA GLU A 297 -1.88 -14.33 27.54
C GLU A 297 -1.13 -13.01 27.33
N ILE A 298 -1.55 -12.27 26.32
CA ILE A 298 -1.07 -10.94 26.01
C ILE A 298 -2.04 -9.95 26.65
N GLY A 299 -1.54 -8.95 27.37
CA GLY A 299 -2.38 -7.95 28.02
C GLY A 299 -3.08 -7.00 27.03
N GLU A 300 -3.01 -5.70 27.31
CA GLU A 300 -3.55 -4.67 26.42
C GLU A 300 -2.65 -4.44 25.19
N VAL A 301 -3.28 -4.43 24.01
CA VAL A 301 -2.68 -4.09 22.72
C VAL A 301 -3.38 -2.86 22.15
N ILE A 302 -2.62 -1.81 21.88
CA ILE A 302 -3.07 -0.56 21.28
C ILE A 302 -2.52 -0.49 19.87
N VAL A 303 -3.40 -0.36 18.87
CA VAL A 303 -3.07 -0.17 17.47
C VAL A 303 -3.18 1.31 17.14
N ASP A 304 -2.02 1.97 17.13
CA ASP A 304 -1.84 3.43 16.94
C ASP A 304 -1.00 3.75 15.69
N GLY A 305 -0.93 2.78 14.77
CA GLY A 305 -0.29 2.87 13.47
C GLY A 305 -0.05 1.48 12.87
N SER A 306 -0.49 1.28 11.62
CA SER A 306 -0.11 0.24 10.65
C SER A 306 -1.18 0.21 9.55
N ASP A 307 -0.86 -0.11 8.29
CA ASP A 307 -1.91 -0.25 7.26
C ASP A 307 -2.80 -1.48 7.53
N HIS A 308 -2.22 -2.51 8.13
CA HIS A 308 -2.91 -3.74 8.53
C HIS A 308 -2.23 -4.40 9.74
N VAL A 309 -2.99 -4.83 10.74
CA VAL A 309 -2.47 -5.59 11.88
C VAL A 309 -3.14 -6.96 11.94
N THR A 310 -2.37 -8.03 12.07
CA THR A 310 -2.90 -9.36 12.34
C THR A 310 -2.57 -9.77 13.76
N ILE A 311 -3.57 -10.28 14.49
CA ILE A 311 -3.41 -10.79 15.85
C ILE A 311 -3.90 -12.23 15.97
N GLU A 312 -3.17 -13.04 16.74
CA GLU A 312 -3.46 -14.46 16.99
C GLU A 312 -3.03 -14.86 18.41
N GLY A 313 -3.83 -15.68 19.09
CA GLY A 313 -3.62 -16.06 20.50
C GLY A 313 -4.57 -15.36 21.47
N ASN A 314 -4.19 -15.31 22.76
CA ASN A 314 -5.06 -14.79 23.82
C ASN A 314 -4.71 -13.33 24.15
N PHE A 315 -5.70 -12.45 24.14
CA PHE A 315 -5.55 -11.01 24.38
C PHE A 315 -6.55 -10.51 25.43
N GLY A 316 -6.05 -9.78 26.43
CA GLY A 316 -6.90 -9.15 27.44
C GLY A 316 -7.67 -7.95 26.88
N ALA A 317 -7.02 -7.10 26.08
CA ALA A 317 -7.71 -6.01 25.39
C ALA A 317 -7.02 -5.64 24.08
N VAL A 318 -7.80 -5.23 23.08
CA VAL A 318 -7.31 -4.71 21.79
C VAL A 318 -8.01 -3.39 21.49
N THR A 319 -7.27 -2.30 21.43
CA THR A 319 -7.82 -0.96 21.15
C THR A 319 -7.23 -0.40 19.86
N VAL A 320 -8.07 -0.03 18.90
CA VAL A 320 -7.67 0.58 17.62
C VAL A 320 -7.93 2.08 17.71
N THR A 321 -6.88 2.88 17.89
CA THR A 321 -6.98 4.34 18.10
C THR A 321 -6.77 5.13 16.82
N ALA A 322 -5.97 4.61 15.88
CA ALA A 322 -5.72 5.29 14.62
C ALA A 322 -6.89 5.09 13.63
N PRO A 323 -7.27 6.12 12.86
CA PRO A 323 -8.31 6.02 11.84
C PRO A 323 -7.81 5.28 10.59
N ASP A 324 -8.75 4.75 9.81
CA ASP A 324 -8.50 4.06 8.53
C ASP A 324 -7.59 2.82 8.65
N ILE A 325 -7.60 2.16 9.82
CA ILE A 325 -6.78 0.98 10.09
C ILE A 325 -7.60 -0.29 9.98
N THR A 326 -7.01 -1.35 9.43
CA THR A 326 -7.61 -2.69 9.47
C THR A 326 -6.88 -3.61 10.46
N VAL A 327 -7.62 -4.22 11.38
CA VAL A 327 -7.13 -5.27 12.29
C VAL A 327 -7.82 -6.59 11.98
N THR A 328 -7.04 -7.65 11.75
CA THR A 328 -7.55 -9.01 11.56
C THR A 328 -7.23 -9.87 12.79
N ALA A 329 -8.28 -10.28 13.50
CA ALA A 329 -8.22 -11.32 14.52
C ALA A 329 -8.44 -12.69 13.85
N THR A 330 -7.44 -13.57 13.94
CA THR A 330 -7.48 -14.94 13.43
C THR A 330 -6.98 -15.89 14.49
N SER A 331 -7.76 -16.93 14.81
CA SER A 331 -7.49 -17.82 15.94
C SER A 331 -7.13 -17.06 17.23
N ALA A 332 -7.83 -15.95 17.48
CA ALA A 332 -7.60 -15.08 18.62
C ALA A 332 -8.76 -15.13 19.61
N ASN A 333 -8.46 -15.12 20.90
CA ASN A 333 -9.45 -14.94 21.96
C ASN A 333 -9.22 -13.57 22.59
N ILE A 334 -10.15 -12.64 22.41
CA ILE A 334 -10.02 -11.25 22.87
C ILE A 334 -11.11 -11.00 23.91
N VAL A 335 -10.74 -10.54 25.11
CA VAL A 335 -11.76 -10.22 26.13
C VAL A 335 -12.48 -8.92 25.74
N ASN A 336 -11.73 -7.82 25.53
CA ASN A 336 -12.31 -6.54 25.13
C ASN A 336 -11.68 -6.01 23.84
N ALA A 337 -12.50 -5.68 22.85
CA ALA A 337 -12.05 -4.98 21.64
C ALA A 337 -12.67 -3.58 21.58
N THR A 338 -11.88 -2.53 21.38
CA THR A 338 -12.37 -1.16 21.20
C THR A 338 -11.89 -0.61 19.87
N ILE A 339 -12.80 -0.11 19.04
CA ILE A 339 -12.49 0.57 17.77
C ILE A 339 -12.81 2.06 17.94
N ASP A 340 -11.79 2.84 18.26
CA ASP A 340 -11.87 4.28 18.50
C ASP A 340 -11.52 5.10 17.24
N GLY A 341 -10.68 4.55 16.36
CA GLY A 341 -10.35 5.19 15.10
C GLY A 341 -11.51 5.20 14.09
N ASP A 342 -11.83 6.38 13.56
CA ASP A 342 -12.82 6.53 12.49
C ASP A 342 -12.48 5.67 11.27
N ARG A 343 -13.53 5.09 10.64
CA ARG A 343 -13.44 4.23 9.43
C ARG A 343 -12.56 2.98 9.60
N SER A 344 -12.05 2.72 10.80
CA SER A 344 -11.25 1.53 11.08
C SER A 344 -12.11 0.28 11.08
N VAL A 345 -11.48 -0.85 10.77
CA VAL A 345 -12.14 -2.13 10.56
C VAL A 345 -11.50 -3.17 11.45
N ILE A 346 -12.31 -3.93 12.18
CA ILE A 346 -11.89 -5.20 12.78
C ILE A 346 -12.54 -6.38 12.05
N ILE A 347 -11.72 -7.32 11.58
CA ILE A 347 -12.14 -8.56 10.93
C ILE A 347 -11.89 -9.70 11.92
N VAL A 348 -12.94 -10.45 12.26
CA VAL A 348 -12.88 -11.57 13.21
C VAL A 348 -13.11 -12.85 12.44
N SER A 349 -12.13 -13.76 12.47
CA SER A 349 -12.10 -14.93 11.57
C SER A 349 -11.51 -16.17 12.23
N ASN A 350 -11.54 -17.31 11.54
CA ASN A 350 -10.90 -18.57 11.93
C ASN A 350 -11.14 -18.97 13.41
N GLN A 351 -12.42 -19.04 13.79
CA GLN A 351 -12.88 -19.39 15.15
C GLN A 351 -12.46 -18.41 16.26
N SER A 352 -12.04 -17.19 15.93
CA SER A 352 -11.73 -16.17 16.93
C SER A 352 -12.95 -15.78 17.75
N THR A 353 -12.72 -15.45 19.02
CA THR A 353 -13.73 -14.93 19.94
C THR A 353 -13.43 -13.51 20.39
N ILE A 354 -14.49 -12.72 20.55
CA ILE A 354 -14.44 -11.43 21.24
C ILE A 354 -15.55 -11.42 22.29
N ASP A 355 -15.25 -11.25 23.58
CA ASP A 355 -16.31 -11.25 24.60
C ASP A 355 -17.16 -9.97 24.53
N THR A 356 -16.52 -8.81 24.44
CA THR A 356 -17.19 -7.52 24.23
C THR A 356 -16.43 -6.67 23.20
N ALA A 357 -17.16 -6.08 22.25
CA ALA A 357 -16.62 -5.09 21.32
C ALA A 357 -17.29 -3.73 21.51
N THR A 358 -16.52 -2.66 21.51
CA THR A 358 -17.00 -1.28 21.58
C THR A 358 -16.55 -0.52 20.34
N ILE A 359 -17.46 0.16 19.66
CA ILE A 359 -17.18 1.01 18.49
C ILE A 359 -17.41 2.46 18.92
N GLU A 360 -16.34 3.22 19.09
CA GLU A 360 -16.40 4.67 19.40
C GLU A 360 -16.21 5.51 18.13
N GLY A 361 -15.39 5.06 17.18
CA GLY A 361 -15.07 5.80 15.96
C GLY A 361 -16.19 5.82 14.94
N ASP A 362 -16.33 6.94 14.23
CA ASP A 362 -17.37 7.12 13.22
C ASP A 362 -17.07 6.27 11.97
N ASN A 363 -18.11 5.67 11.39
CA ASN A 363 -18.06 4.80 10.21
C ASN A 363 -17.14 3.57 10.36
N ALA A 364 -16.78 3.22 11.60
CA ALA A 364 -15.98 2.05 11.91
C ALA A 364 -16.78 0.74 11.66
N LYS A 365 -16.06 -0.36 11.44
CA LYS A 365 -16.65 -1.62 11.00
C LYS A 365 -16.21 -2.82 11.82
N VAL A 366 -17.15 -3.71 12.09
CA VAL A 366 -16.90 -5.05 12.64
C VAL A 366 -17.37 -6.08 11.63
N ILE A 367 -16.47 -6.93 11.16
CA ILE A 367 -16.76 -8.01 10.20
C ILE A 367 -16.54 -9.35 10.89
N ALA A 368 -17.62 -10.01 11.32
CA ALA A 368 -17.58 -11.34 11.91
C ALA A 368 -17.68 -12.40 10.81
N MET A 369 -16.59 -13.07 10.46
CA MET A 369 -16.59 -14.15 9.44
C MET A 369 -17.13 -15.47 10.00
N THR A 370 -17.39 -16.44 9.13
CA THR A 370 -17.88 -17.77 9.51
C THR A 370 -17.01 -18.39 10.60
N GLY A 371 -17.65 -18.83 11.69
CA GLY A 371 -16.97 -19.43 12.85
C GLY A 371 -16.53 -18.44 13.92
N ALA A 372 -16.49 -17.13 13.64
CA ALA A 372 -16.23 -16.12 14.66
C ALA A 372 -17.39 -16.01 15.66
N LYS A 373 -17.05 -15.76 16.93
CA LYS A 373 -18.03 -15.53 18.00
C LYS A 373 -17.76 -14.19 18.68
N ILE A 374 -18.66 -13.25 18.55
CA ILE A 374 -18.62 -11.98 19.28
C ILE A 374 -19.76 -12.00 20.27
N GLY A 375 -19.50 -11.64 21.53
CA GLY A 375 -20.54 -11.45 22.53
C GLY A 375 -21.34 -10.19 22.25
N ASP A 376 -21.21 -9.21 23.13
CA ASP A 376 -21.96 -7.95 23.00
C ASP A 376 -21.14 -6.92 22.22
N ILE A 377 -21.83 -6.16 21.35
CA ILE A 377 -21.28 -5.00 20.68
C ILE A 377 -21.97 -3.73 21.19
N ILE A 378 -21.19 -2.74 21.60
CA ILE A 378 -21.64 -1.40 21.96
C ILE A 378 -21.20 -0.45 20.84
N ALA A 379 -22.14 0.10 20.07
CA ALA A 379 -21.85 0.98 18.94
C ALA A 379 -22.20 2.43 19.26
N ASN A 380 -21.22 3.22 19.68
CA ASN A 380 -21.34 4.64 20.02
C ASN A 380 -21.10 5.57 18.83
N GLY A 381 -20.16 5.22 17.93
CA GLY A 381 -19.84 6.01 16.75
C GLY A 381 -20.95 6.01 15.69
N ASP A 382 -21.12 7.12 14.99
CA ASP A 382 -22.13 7.27 13.95
C ASP A 382 -21.73 6.49 12.68
N GLY A 383 -22.70 5.86 12.01
CA GLY A 383 -22.47 5.11 10.77
C GLY A 383 -21.74 3.78 10.95
N ALA A 384 -21.71 3.22 12.17
CA ALA A 384 -21.07 1.93 12.44
C ALA A 384 -21.66 0.80 11.58
N ILE A 385 -20.79 -0.05 11.00
CA ILE A 385 -21.21 -1.17 10.15
C ILE A 385 -20.80 -2.50 10.80
N ILE A 386 -21.78 -3.30 11.21
CA ILE A 386 -21.60 -4.64 11.72
C ILE A 386 -22.11 -5.65 10.70
N SER A 387 -21.24 -6.55 10.24
CA SER A 387 -21.56 -7.46 9.13
C SER A 387 -20.84 -8.79 9.22
N GLY A 388 -21.17 -9.69 8.29
CA GLY A 388 -20.53 -10.99 8.13
C GLY A 388 -21.45 -12.16 8.48
N THR A 389 -20.86 -13.35 8.55
CA THR A 389 -21.55 -14.65 8.67
C THR A 389 -21.26 -15.37 10.00
N GLY A 390 -20.50 -14.74 10.90
CA GLY A 390 -20.24 -15.21 12.26
C GLY A 390 -21.43 -15.03 13.19
N THR A 391 -21.27 -15.38 14.47
CA THR A 391 -22.31 -15.19 15.49
C THR A 391 -22.00 -13.96 16.34
N ILE A 392 -22.99 -13.09 16.50
CA ILE A 392 -22.94 -11.93 17.41
C ILE A 392 -24.15 -12.01 18.34
N SER A 393 -23.95 -11.90 19.66
CA SER A 393 -25.04 -12.01 20.64
C SER A 393 -25.98 -10.81 20.55
N THR A 394 -25.50 -9.63 20.92
CA THR A 394 -26.31 -8.41 20.91
C THR A 394 -25.52 -7.22 20.38
N VAL A 395 -26.22 -6.25 19.79
CA VAL A 395 -25.69 -4.94 19.40
C VAL A 395 -26.55 -3.87 20.08
N LYS A 396 -25.93 -3.01 20.88
CA LYS A 396 -26.54 -1.79 21.42
C LYS A 396 -26.06 -0.61 20.60
N ALA A 397 -26.93 -0.04 19.78
CA ALA A 397 -26.63 1.09 18.91
C ALA A 397 -26.97 2.42 19.59
N TYR A 398 -25.96 3.13 20.05
CA TYR A 398 -26.04 4.50 20.58
C TYR A 398 -25.80 5.55 19.49
N GLY A 399 -24.93 5.26 18.51
CA GLY A 399 -24.71 6.10 17.34
C GLY A 399 -25.86 6.05 16.34
N ASN A 400 -25.98 7.10 15.52
CA ASN A 400 -26.92 7.17 14.40
C ASN A 400 -26.45 6.29 13.23
N ASN A 401 -27.39 5.85 12.41
CA ASN A 401 -27.13 5.12 11.16
C ASN A 401 -26.28 3.85 11.33
N THR A 402 -26.34 3.21 12.49
CA THR A 402 -25.71 1.91 12.73
C THR A 402 -26.41 0.84 11.88
N ALA A 403 -25.64 0.15 11.04
CA ALA A 403 -26.14 -0.89 10.16
C ALA A 403 -25.63 -2.27 10.58
N VAL A 404 -26.54 -3.16 10.98
CA VAL A 404 -26.22 -4.53 11.40
C VAL A 404 -26.81 -5.52 10.40
N THR A 405 -25.96 -6.32 9.75
CA THR A 405 -26.39 -7.31 8.73
C THR A 405 -26.06 -8.75 9.10
N THR A 406 -25.36 -8.97 10.21
CA THR A 406 -25.01 -10.31 10.68
C THR A 406 -26.25 -11.09 11.11
N PRO A 407 -26.55 -12.26 10.52
CA PRO A 407 -27.80 -12.99 10.79
C PRO A 407 -27.95 -13.43 12.25
N GLY A 408 -29.17 -13.34 12.78
CA GLY A 408 -29.51 -13.79 14.14
C GLY A 408 -29.09 -12.82 15.26
N THR A 409 -28.46 -11.70 14.93
CA THR A 409 -28.03 -10.69 15.89
C THR A 409 -29.22 -9.88 16.42
N SER A 410 -29.31 -9.72 17.74
CA SER A 410 -30.30 -8.84 18.37
C SER A 410 -29.76 -7.41 18.45
N VAL A 411 -30.48 -6.45 17.86
CA VAL A 411 -30.08 -5.04 17.76
C VAL A 411 -31.05 -4.19 18.55
N THR A 412 -30.54 -3.42 19.50
CA THR A 412 -31.32 -2.47 20.32
C THR A 412 -30.82 -1.06 20.04
N ALA A 413 -31.71 -0.18 19.59
CA ALA A 413 -31.40 1.25 19.43
C ALA A 413 -31.58 1.99 20.76
N ALA A 414 -30.59 2.80 21.15
CA ALA A 414 -30.65 3.59 22.37
C ALA A 414 -31.52 4.85 22.21
N PRO A 415 -32.14 5.35 23.30
CA PRO A 415 -32.86 6.62 23.36
C PRO A 415 -32.17 7.76 22.60
N GLY A 416 -32.83 8.27 21.55
CA GLY A 416 -32.35 9.41 20.75
C GLY A 416 -31.46 9.07 19.55
N SER A 417 -31.12 7.79 19.34
CA SER A 417 -30.41 7.35 18.13
C SER A 417 -31.38 7.18 16.94
N THR A 418 -30.95 7.54 15.72
CA THR A 418 -31.79 7.52 14.51
C THR A 418 -31.13 6.79 13.35
N GLY A 419 -31.92 6.24 12.42
CA GLY A 419 -31.41 5.60 11.19
C GLY A 419 -30.81 4.20 11.37
N ASN A 420 -30.91 3.60 12.55
CA ASN A 420 -30.36 2.28 12.85
C ASN A 420 -31.13 1.16 12.14
N THR A 421 -30.43 0.10 11.70
CA THR A 421 -31.02 -1.02 10.95
C THR A 421 -30.54 -2.39 11.43
N ALA A 422 -31.47 -3.35 11.43
CA ALA A 422 -31.23 -4.78 11.59
C ALA A 422 -31.61 -5.49 10.29
N GLY A 423 -30.60 -5.80 9.46
CA GLY A 423 -30.76 -6.19 8.07
C GLY A 423 -31.32 -5.02 7.26
N VAL A 424 -32.45 -5.24 6.58
CA VAL A 424 -33.19 -4.16 5.87
C VAL A 424 -34.24 -3.48 6.76
N LYS A 425 -34.42 -3.94 8.00
CA LYS A 425 -35.48 -3.44 8.89
C LYS A 425 -34.96 -2.26 9.73
N PRO A 426 -35.66 -1.11 9.75
CA PRO A 426 -35.35 -0.03 10.68
C PRO A 426 -35.56 -0.47 12.15
N VAL A 427 -34.65 -0.07 13.04
CA VAL A 427 -34.78 -0.25 14.49
C VAL A 427 -35.19 1.10 15.07
N THR A 428 -36.44 1.20 15.53
CA THR A 428 -36.96 2.44 16.13
C THR A 428 -36.40 2.65 17.52
N ASP A 429 -36.40 3.90 17.97
CA ASP A 429 -35.88 4.31 19.27
C ASP A 429 -36.43 3.44 20.43
N GLY A 430 -35.51 2.89 21.24
CA GLY A 430 -35.81 2.03 22.39
C GLY A 430 -36.31 0.62 22.03
N ALA A 431 -36.47 0.27 20.75
CA ALA A 431 -36.91 -1.05 20.31
C ALA A 431 -35.73 -2.01 20.11
N THR A 432 -36.04 -3.31 20.17
CA THR A 432 -35.11 -4.39 19.82
C THR A 432 -35.63 -5.15 18.62
N GLU A 433 -34.77 -5.33 17.64
CA GLU A 433 -35.05 -6.06 16.40
C GLU A 433 -33.98 -7.13 16.18
N VAL A 434 -34.36 -8.25 15.56
CA VAL A 434 -33.41 -9.33 15.26
C VAL A 434 -33.15 -9.35 13.76
N VAL A 435 -31.88 -9.39 13.36
CA VAL A 435 -31.51 -9.54 11.96
C VAL A 435 -32.05 -10.87 11.45
N PRO A 436 -32.90 -10.88 10.41
CA PRO A 436 -33.52 -12.11 9.93
C PRO A 436 -32.48 -13.13 9.49
N ILE A 437 -32.67 -14.38 9.91
CA ILE A 437 -31.97 -15.52 9.34
C ILE A 437 -32.70 -15.87 8.04
N ILE A 438 -32.13 -15.48 6.89
CA ILE A 438 -32.75 -15.77 5.58
C ILE A 438 -32.61 -17.27 5.30
N VAL A 439 -33.73 -18.01 5.42
CA VAL A 439 -33.86 -19.39 4.96
C VAL A 439 -34.58 -19.38 3.62
N VAL A 440 -33.89 -19.64 2.51
CA VAL A 440 -34.48 -19.62 1.17
C VAL A 440 -35.21 -20.95 0.92
N GLY A 441 -36.54 -20.95 1.03
CA GLY A 441 -37.40 -22.07 0.62
C GLY A 441 -37.82 -21.92 -0.85
N GLY A 442 -37.58 -22.94 -1.68
CA GLY A 442 -37.98 -22.97 -3.08
C GLY A 442 -39.49 -23.27 -3.25
N GLY A 443 -40.20 -22.43 -4.00
CA GLY A 443 -41.60 -22.62 -4.38
C GLY A 443 -41.75 -22.91 -5.88
N SER A 444 -42.52 -23.95 -6.20
CA SER A 444 -42.89 -24.39 -7.56
C SER A 444 -44.16 -23.70 -8.06
N SER A 445 -44.33 -23.75 -9.39
CA SER A 445 -45.29 -23.04 -10.25
C SER A 445 -46.78 -23.41 -10.09
N GLY A 446 -47.67 -22.43 -10.32
CA GLY A 446 -49.09 -22.63 -10.62
C GLY A 446 -49.76 -21.37 -11.18
N SER A 447 -50.42 -21.49 -12.33
CA SER A 447 -51.05 -20.43 -13.15
C SER A 447 -52.54 -20.23 -12.81
N SER A 448 -53.06 -18.98 -12.83
CA SER A 448 -54.40 -18.65 -13.39
C SER A 448 -54.74 -17.13 -13.41
N ASN A 449 -55.45 -16.75 -14.47
CA ASN A 449 -56.01 -15.45 -14.92
C ASN A 449 -56.80 -14.58 -13.90
N GLY A 450 -56.89 -13.27 -14.17
CA GLY A 450 -58.01 -12.40 -13.75
C GLY A 450 -57.68 -10.89 -13.73
N ASN A 451 -58.62 -10.05 -14.17
CA ASN A 451 -58.45 -8.66 -14.61
C ASN A 451 -58.73 -7.59 -13.50
N SER A 452 -58.40 -6.32 -13.82
CA SER A 452 -58.91 -5.01 -13.33
C SER A 452 -58.31 -4.29 -12.10
N SER A 453 -57.60 -3.18 -12.42
CA SER A 453 -57.70 -1.78 -11.93
C SER A 453 -57.67 -1.41 -10.43
N GLY A 454 -56.72 -0.53 -10.06
CA GLY A 454 -56.95 0.58 -9.14
C GLY A 454 -56.04 0.66 -7.90
N ASP A 455 -54.93 1.40 -8.05
CA ASP A 455 -54.14 2.14 -7.06
C ASP A 455 -53.36 1.47 -5.90
N ALA A 456 -52.04 1.61 -6.08
CA ALA A 456 -50.99 2.01 -5.11
C ALA A 456 -50.29 0.95 -4.25
N ALA A 457 -49.01 0.76 -4.62
CA ALA A 457 -47.83 0.51 -3.81
C ALA A 457 -47.54 -0.91 -3.27
N ALA A 458 -46.32 -1.35 -3.59
CA ALA A 458 -45.57 -2.49 -3.06
C ALA A 458 -45.90 -3.89 -3.63
N LEU A 459 -44.84 -4.69 -3.78
CA LEU A 459 -44.77 -6.11 -4.14
C LEU A 459 -44.88 -6.50 -5.64
N ALA A 460 -43.72 -6.85 -6.22
CA ALA A 460 -43.40 -8.08 -6.97
C ALA A 460 -42.29 -7.77 -8.01
N LEU A 461 -41.02 -8.11 -7.76
CA LEU A 461 -40.44 -9.45 -7.92
C LEU A 461 -40.37 -9.88 -9.41
N THR A 462 -39.15 -9.83 -9.99
CA THR A 462 -38.43 -10.99 -10.58
C THR A 462 -37.50 -10.58 -11.75
N ASN A 463 -36.19 -10.62 -11.44
CA ASN A 463 -35.06 -11.09 -12.25
C ASN A 463 -34.49 -10.26 -13.42
N ALA A 464 -33.38 -9.56 -13.13
CA ALA A 464 -32.09 -9.85 -13.76
C ALA A 464 -30.91 -9.40 -12.87
N LYS A 465 -29.97 -10.32 -12.64
CA LYS A 465 -28.57 -10.14 -12.18
C LYS A 465 -28.30 -9.77 -10.71
N THR A 466 -28.20 -10.80 -9.86
CA THR A 466 -27.09 -10.89 -8.89
C THR A 466 -26.64 -12.34 -8.76
N ALA A 467 -25.81 -12.78 -9.70
CA ALA A 467 -25.00 -13.99 -9.55
C ALA A 467 -23.75 -13.61 -8.73
N ALA A 468 -23.71 -13.98 -7.44
CA ALA A 468 -22.50 -14.04 -6.60
C ALA A 468 -22.72 -14.65 -5.20
N ALA A 469 -23.96 -14.98 -4.80
CA ALA A 469 -24.25 -15.52 -3.47
C ALA A 469 -24.96 -16.89 -3.57
N VAL A 470 -24.27 -17.89 -4.10
CA VAL A 470 -24.69 -19.29 -4.05
C VAL A 470 -23.43 -20.14 -3.82
N GLU A 471 -23.25 -20.67 -2.61
CA GLU A 471 -23.21 -22.13 -2.30
C GLU A 471 -22.61 -22.42 -0.89
N ILE A 472 -23.43 -22.53 0.18
CA ILE A 472 -23.96 -23.72 0.89
C ILE A 472 -23.11 -24.23 2.10
N GLY A 473 -23.74 -24.15 3.28
CA GLY A 473 -23.61 -25.09 4.40
C GLY A 473 -25.01 -25.40 4.94
N LYS A 474 -25.43 -26.67 4.91
CA LYS A 474 -26.82 -27.15 5.03
C LYS A 474 -27.39 -27.06 6.46
N VAL A 475 -28.66 -26.68 6.59
CA VAL A 475 -29.50 -26.94 7.77
C VAL A 475 -30.79 -27.62 7.31
N ALA A 476 -31.05 -28.83 7.78
CA ALA A 476 -32.33 -29.51 7.60
C ALA A 476 -33.27 -29.10 8.75
N VAL A 477 -34.47 -28.63 8.42
CA VAL A 477 -35.52 -28.29 9.40
C VAL A 477 -36.52 -29.45 9.45
N ALA A 478 -36.68 -30.10 10.60
CA ALA A 478 -37.81 -30.98 10.87
C ALA A 478 -38.84 -30.23 11.71
N GLN A 479 -40.02 -29.96 11.16
CA GLN A 479 -41.13 -29.31 11.86
C GLN A 479 -42.07 -30.40 12.41
N LEU A 480 -42.06 -30.65 13.72
CA LEU A 480 -43.11 -31.43 14.37
C LEU A 480 -44.25 -30.48 14.78
N ALA A 481 -45.44 -30.67 14.21
CA ALA A 481 -46.67 -30.06 14.70
C ALA A 481 -47.46 -31.10 15.49
N TYR A 482 -47.76 -30.81 16.75
CA TYR A 482 -48.80 -31.49 17.51
C TYR A 482 -49.91 -30.50 17.85
N THR A 483 -51.15 -30.88 17.56
CA THR A 483 -52.34 -30.13 17.98
C THR A 483 -52.94 -30.79 19.21
N THR A 484 -52.95 -30.10 20.35
CA THR A 484 -53.96 -30.31 21.38
C THR A 484 -54.97 -29.17 21.32
N ALA A 485 -56.23 -29.52 21.55
CA ALA A 485 -57.36 -28.60 21.40
C ALA A 485 -57.28 -27.47 22.45
N GLY A 486 -56.98 -26.26 21.98
CA GLY A 486 -57.18 -25.01 22.72
C GLY A 486 -55.90 -24.31 23.16
N GLY A 487 -55.47 -23.32 22.36
CA GLY A 487 -54.55 -22.26 22.79
C GLY A 487 -53.07 -22.49 22.49
N ILE A 488 -52.49 -21.49 21.83
CA ILE A 488 -51.08 -21.23 21.48
C ILE A 488 -50.06 -22.01 22.32
N ASN A 489 -49.08 -22.67 21.69
CA ASN A 489 -47.74 -22.85 22.27
C ASN A 489 -46.62 -23.00 21.24
N THR A 490 -45.47 -22.51 21.68
CA THR A 490 -44.15 -22.28 21.07
C THR A 490 -43.56 -23.44 20.25
N ALA A 491 -43.06 -23.11 19.05
CA ALA A 491 -42.17 -23.96 18.29
C ALA A 491 -40.77 -23.94 18.94
N ALA A 492 -40.31 -25.06 19.48
CA ALA A 492 -38.92 -25.22 19.90
C ALA A 492 -38.06 -25.56 18.67
N VAL A 493 -37.00 -24.77 18.45
CA VAL A 493 -36.03 -24.99 17.36
C VAL A 493 -34.82 -25.70 17.94
N TYR A 494 -34.54 -26.92 17.45
CA TYR A 494 -33.39 -27.70 17.88
C TYR A 494 -32.26 -27.54 16.87
N THR A 495 -31.07 -27.24 17.36
CA THR A 495 -29.87 -26.97 16.55
C THR A 495 -29.08 -28.24 16.19
N ASP A 496 -29.50 -29.40 16.69
CA ASP A 496 -28.93 -30.72 16.41
C ASP A 496 -30.04 -31.80 16.38
N VAL A 497 -29.92 -32.74 15.44
CA VAL A 497 -30.79 -33.92 15.26
C VAL A 497 -30.85 -34.80 16.52
N THR A 498 -29.78 -34.85 17.31
CA THR A 498 -29.71 -35.60 18.57
C THR A 498 -30.63 -35.00 19.64
N ALA A 499 -30.61 -33.67 19.78
CA ALA A 499 -31.47 -32.94 20.72
C ALA A 499 -32.96 -33.00 20.32
N ALA A 500 -33.24 -33.01 19.02
CA ALA A 500 -34.60 -33.21 18.50
C ALA A 500 -35.10 -34.64 18.76
N LYS A 501 -34.23 -35.65 18.61
CA LYS A 501 -34.54 -37.05 18.90
C LYS A 501 -34.82 -37.26 20.39
N ASP A 502 -34.00 -36.71 21.27
CA ASP A 502 -34.17 -36.82 22.72
C ASP A 502 -35.44 -36.11 23.21
N ALA A 503 -35.83 -35.00 22.58
CA ALA A 503 -37.09 -34.31 22.86
C ALA A 503 -38.33 -35.11 22.39
N VAL A 504 -38.23 -35.81 21.26
CA VAL A 504 -39.28 -36.72 20.78
C VAL A 504 -39.38 -37.96 21.67
N ASP A 505 -38.25 -38.56 22.06
CA ASP A 505 -38.23 -39.71 22.97
C ASP A 505 -38.75 -39.32 24.37
N ALA A 506 -38.45 -38.11 24.85
CA ALA A 506 -39.00 -37.56 26.08
C ALA A 506 -40.51 -37.27 25.99
N ALA A 507 -41.01 -36.77 24.85
CA ALA A 507 -42.43 -36.54 24.61
C ALA A 507 -43.24 -37.85 24.46
N VAL A 508 -42.63 -38.88 23.87
CA VAL A 508 -43.19 -40.24 23.78
C VAL A 508 -43.23 -40.90 25.16
N THR A 509 -42.22 -40.68 26.01
CA THR A 509 -42.18 -41.21 27.38
C THR A 509 -43.15 -40.49 28.32
N ALA A 510 -43.40 -39.19 28.10
CA ALA A 510 -44.34 -38.38 28.90
C ALA A 510 -45.82 -38.66 28.61
N ASN A 511 -46.16 -39.26 27.47
CA ASN A 511 -47.54 -39.51 27.04
C ASN A 511 -48.06 -40.94 27.27
N VAL A 512 -47.35 -41.77 28.07
CA VAL A 512 -47.88 -43.07 28.49
C VAL A 512 -48.80 -42.92 29.71
N THR A 513 -49.86 -42.12 29.59
CA THR A 513 -51.11 -42.30 30.35
C THR A 513 -52.24 -41.55 29.65
N ALA A 514 -53.04 -42.31 28.89
CA ALA A 514 -54.44 -42.10 28.50
C ALA A 514 -54.67 -42.32 26.99
N ASP A 515 -55.09 -43.54 26.69
CA ASP A 515 -56.05 -43.95 25.66
C ASP A 515 -56.16 -43.13 24.36
N ILE A 516 -55.76 -43.74 23.24
CA ILE A 516 -56.63 -44.00 22.06
C ILE A 516 -55.85 -44.91 21.09
N LEU A 517 -56.29 -46.17 21.09
CA LEU A 517 -55.88 -47.24 20.21
C LEU A 517 -56.62 -47.13 18.85
N SER A 518 -56.23 -46.20 17.97
CA SER A 518 -56.74 -46.23 16.57
C SER A 518 -55.89 -45.54 15.50
N THR A 519 -54.80 -44.84 15.83
CA THR A 519 -54.02 -44.04 14.85
C THR A 519 -52.62 -44.59 14.55
N THR A 520 -52.21 -45.68 15.19
CA THR A 520 -50.86 -46.26 15.04
C THR A 520 -50.57 -46.73 13.61
N ALA A 521 -51.53 -47.33 12.89
CA ALA A 521 -51.31 -47.77 11.51
C ALA A 521 -51.14 -46.60 10.51
N ALA A 522 -51.88 -45.51 10.70
CA ALA A 522 -51.78 -44.31 9.85
C ALA A 522 -50.48 -43.53 10.11
N LEU A 523 -49.99 -43.54 11.36
CA LEU A 523 -48.74 -42.90 11.74
C LEU A 523 -47.53 -43.70 11.25
N THR A 524 -47.54 -45.03 11.33
CA THR A 524 -46.45 -45.88 10.80
C THR A 524 -46.35 -45.80 9.27
N THR A 525 -47.49 -45.66 8.58
CA THR A 525 -47.51 -45.49 7.12
C THR A 525 -47.06 -44.09 6.70
N LYS A 526 -47.40 -43.03 7.47
CA LYS A 526 -46.87 -41.67 7.25
C LYS A 526 -45.40 -41.53 7.64
N LEU A 527 -44.93 -42.25 8.65
CA LEU A 527 -43.52 -42.28 9.06
C LEU A 527 -42.66 -43.03 8.03
N GLY A 528 -43.20 -44.10 7.43
CA GLY A 528 -42.64 -44.79 6.27
C GLY A 528 -42.65 -43.94 4.98
N ALA A 529 -43.66 -43.09 4.80
CA ALA A 529 -43.72 -42.14 3.69
C ALA A 529 -42.78 -40.93 3.90
N LEU A 530 -42.55 -40.49 5.14
CA LEU A 530 -41.63 -39.41 5.49
C LEU A 530 -40.16 -39.84 5.40
N THR A 531 -39.87 -41.12 5.68
CA THR A 531 -38.54 -41.72 5.46
C THR A 531 -38.21 -41.97 3.98
N ASN A 532 -39.22 -42.08 3.11
CA ASN A 532 -39.03 -42.17 1.67
C ASN A 532 -39.06 -40.80 0.95
N ALA A 533 -39.72 -39.79 1.52
CA ALA A 533 -39.76 -38.41 0.99
C ALA A 533 -38.51 -37.57 1.33
N THR A 534 -37.59 -38.07 2.17
CA THR A 534 -36.28 -37.47 2.47
C THR A 534 -35.21 -37.71 1.39
N THR A 535 -35.55 -38.35 0.27
CA THR A 535 -34.63 -38.55 -0.86
C THR A 535 -34.75 -37.45 -1.92
N ALA A 536 -34.37 -36.21 -1.55
CA ALA A 536 -33.97 -35.17 -2.52
C ALA A 536 -33.14 -34.01 -1.90
N LEU A 537 -32.70 -34.10 -0.65
CA LEU A 537 -31.49 -33.37 -0.23
C LEU A 537 -30.33 -34.27 -0.63
N VAL A 538 -29.88 -34.16 -1.88
CA VAL A 538 -28.66 -34.86 -2.31
C VAL A 538 -27.54 -34.33 -1.43
N ASP A 539 -27.11 -35.11 -0.45
CA ASP A 539 -25.93 -34.90 0.38
C ASP A 539 -24.80 -34.38 -0.54
N PRO A 540 -24.13 -33.23 -0.28
CA PRO A 540 -23.13 -32.74 -1.22
C PRO A 540 -22.00 -33.77 -1.37
N THR A 541 -21.82 -34.63 -0.36
CA THR A 541 -20.91 -35.77 -0.43
C THR A 541 -21.31 -36.81 -1.48
N ALA A 542 -22.60 -36.91 -1.82
CA ALA A 542 -23.12 -37.83 -2.83
C ALA A 542 -22.70 -37.45 -4.26
N PHE A 543 -22.23 -36.22 -4.48
CA PHE A 543 -21.65 -35.82 -5.76
C PHE A 543 -20.18 -36.23 -5.91
N PHE A 544 -19.51 -36.63 -4.82
CA PHE A 544 -18.14 -37.10 -4.86
C PHE A 544 -18.13 -38.63 -4.99
N THR A 545 -17.51 -39.14 -6.03
CA THR A 545 -17.16 -40.56 -6.08
C THR A 545 -15.82 -40.75 -5.38
N TYR A 546 -15.67 -41.79 -4.56
CA TYR A 546 -14.47 -42.01 -3.76
C TYR A 546 -14.21 -43.50 -3.48
N THR A 547 -12.98 -43.81 -3.08
CA THR A 547 -12.57 -45.14 -2.59
C THR A 547 -11.95 -44.99 -1.20
N THR A 548 -12.16 -46.00 -0.34
CA THR A 548 -11.57 -46.04 1.01
C THR A 548 -10.54 -47.15 1.10
N SER A 549 -9.34 -46.84 1.58
CA SER A 549 -8.26 -47.80 1.83
C SER A 549 -7.61 -47.50 3.17
N ALA A 550 -7.47 -48.50 4.04
CA ALA A 550 -6.85 -48.38 5.38
C ALA A 550 -7.39 -47.21 6.24
N GLY A 551 -8.69 -46.90 6.15
CA GLY A 551 -9.33 -45.81 6.90
C GLY A 551 -9.13 -44.41 6.31
N ALA A 552 -8.57 -44.30 5.10
CA ALA A 552 -8.34 -43.05 4.39
C ALA A 552 -9.14 -43.00 3.08
N VAL A 553 -9.75 -41.85 2.77
CA VAL A 553 -10.54 -41.65 1.55
C VAL A 553 -9.74 -40.95 0.46
N THR A 554 -9.84 -41.50 -0.76
CA THR A 554 -9.41 -40.87 -2.01
C THR A 554 -10.62 -40.52 -2.85
N ILE A 555 -10.82 -39.23 -3.18
CA ILE A 555 -11.85 -38.78 -4.13
C ILE A 555 -11.43 -39.16 -5.54
N THR A 556 -12.26 -39.87 -6.29
CA THR A 556 -11.99 -40.34 -7.65
C THR A 556 -12.76 -39.59 -8.74
N GLY A 557 -13.72 -38.74 -8.36
CA GLY A 557 -14.57 -38.05 -9.31
C GLY A 557 -15.57 -37.11 -8.64
N TYR A 558 -16.16 -36.23 -9.45
CA TYR A 558 -17.20 -35.30 -9.03
C TYR A 558 -18.28 -35.15 -10.10
N THR A 559 -19.55 -35.33 -9.72
CA THR A 559 -20.72 -35.29 -10.62
C THR A 559 -21.67 -34.13 -10.35
N GLY A 560 -21.34 -33.24 -9.42
CA GLY A 560 -22.16 -32.07 -9.11
C GLY A 560 -22.10 -30.99 -10.19
N ALA A 561 -23.09 -30.09 -10.15
CA ALA A 561 -23.25 -28.95 -11.06
C ALA A 561 -22.80 -27.62 -10.43
N GLU A 562 -22.39 -27.67 -9.17
CA GLU A 562 -21.91 -26.55 -8.37
C GLU A 562 -20.70 -25.86 -9.01
N THR A 563 -20.60 -24.54 -8.80
CA THR A 563 -19.49 -23.74 -9.30
C THR A 563 -18.47 -23.43 -8.20
N VAL A 564 -18.90 -23.43 -6.93
CA VAL A 564 -18.03 -23.23 -5.76
C VAL A 564 -17.92 -24.55 -5.02
N ILE A 565 -16.72 -25.15 -5.04
CA ILE A 565 -16.53 -26.51 -4.54
C ILE A 565 -15.80 -26.47 -3.21
N THR A 566 -16.41 -27.05 -2.18
CA THR A 566 -15.72 -27.35 -0.91
C THR A 566 -15.55 -28.85 -0.79
N ILE A 567 -14.30 -29.33 -0.84
CA ILE A 567 -14.01 -30.74 -0.63
C ILE A 567 -14.27 -31.07 0.84
N PRO A 568 -15.11 -32.08 1.15
CA PRO A 568 -15.39 -32.42 2.53
C PRO A 568 -14.15 -33.04 3.20
N SER A 569 -13.95 -32.76 4.49
CA SER A 569 -12.83 -33.34 5.26
C SER A 569 -13.04 -34.81 5.62
N THR A 570 -14.28 -35.31 5.53
CA THR A 570 -14.63 -36.72 5.72
C THR A 570 -15.65 -37.18 4.67
N LEU A 571 -15.54 -38.45 4.24
CA LEU A 571 -16.47 -39.12 3.34
C LEU A 571 -16.72 -40.54 3.86
N GLY A 572 -17.98 -40.95 4.00
CA GLY A 572 -18.32 -42.25 4.58
C GLY A 572 -17.70 -42.49 5.96
N GLY A 573 -17.61 -41.45 6.80
CA GLY A 573 -17.04 -41.49 8.15
C GLY A 573 -15.51 -41.57 8.23
N ASN A 574 -14.81 -41.56 7.10
CA ASN A 574 -13.35 -41.64 7.04
C ASN A 574 -12.75 -40.32 6.52
N PRO A 575 -11.57 -39.88 7.00
CA PRO A 575 -10.93 -38.65 6.56
C PRO A 575 -10.58 -38.67 5.06
N VAL A 576 -10.87 -37.58 4.37
CA VAL A 576 -10.44 -37.36 2.97
C VAL A 576 -9.00 -36.91 2.99
N THR A 577 -8.11 -37.79 2.51
CA THR A 577 -6.67 -37.55 2.54
C THR A 577 -6.08 -37.38 1.14
N ASN A 578 -6.78 -37.83 0.10
CA ASN A 578 -6.29 -37.73 -1.27
C ASN A 578 -7.38 -37.24 -2.23
N ILE A 579 -6.96 -36.42 -3.18
CA ILE A 579 -7.67 -36.20 -4.44
C ILE A 579 -7.00 -37.09 -5.47
N GLY A 580 -7.76 -38.02 -6.04
CA GLY A 580 -7.31 -38.99 -7.03
C GLY A 580 -7.05 -38.37 -8.40
N ALA A 581 -6.46 -39.17 -9.28
CA ALA A 581 -6.15 -38.73 -10.62
C ALA A 581 -7.43 -38.44 -11.43
N ASN A 582 -7.44 -37.33 -12.17
CA ASN A 582 -8.57 -36.86 -12.99
C ASN A 582 -9.88 -36.58 -12.23
N ALA A 583 -9.86 -36.50 -10.89
CA ALA A 583 -11.08 -36.40 -10.08
C ALA A 583 -11.99 -35.21 -10.45
N PHE A 584 -11.40 -34.11 -10.90
CA PHE A 584 -12.10 -32.89 -11.34
C PHE A 584 -11.64 -32.44 -12.73
N GLU A 585 -11.16 -33.34 -13.59
CA GLU A 585 -10.70 -32.97 -14.94
C GLU A 585 -11.83 -32.32 -15.77
N ASN A 586 -11.51 -31.26 -16.51
CA ASN A 586 -12.35 -30.48 -17.41
C ASN A 586 -13.63 -29.92 -16.77
N LYS A 587 -13.61 -29.62 -15.47
CA LYS A 587 -14.71 -28.93 -14.78
C LYS A 587 -14.66 -27.42 -15.03
N THR A 588 -15.02 -27.02 -16.25
CA THR A 588 -14.97 -25.63 -16.70
C THR A 588 -15.94 -24.69 -15.96
N SER A 589 -16.93 -25.24 -15.24
CA SER A 589 -17.89 -24.48 -14.43
C SER A 589 -17.35 -24.05 -13.06
N PHE A 590 -16.26 -24.65 -12.58
CA PHE A 590 -15.71 -24.30 -11.28
C PHE A 590 -15.20 -22.86 -11.30
N THR A 591 -15.58 -22.06 -10.31
CA THR A 591 -15.10 -20.69 -10.10
C THR A 591 -14.14 -20.64 -8.92
N SER A 592 -14.37 -21.44 -7.87
CA SER A 592 -13.45 -21.61 -6.74
C SER A 592 -13.49 -23.03 -6.16
N VAL A 593 -12.35 -23.47 -5.62
CA VAL A 593 -12.21 -24.77 -4.95
C VAL A 593 -11.53 -24.59 -3.59
N THR A 594 -12.08 -25.19 -2.54
CA THR A 594 -11.48 -25.25 -1.20
C THR A 594 -11.10 -26.70 -0.88
N ILE A 595 -9.80 -26.93 -0.70
CA ILE A 595 -9.22 -28.22 -0.28
C ILE A 595 -8.95 -28.16 1.23
N PRO A 596 -9.53 -29.06 2.06
CA PRO A 596 -9.36 -29.01 3.51
C PRO A 596 -7.98 -29.53 3.96
N ASP A 597 -7.58 -29.17 5.18
CA ASP A 597 -6.30 -29.58 5.81
C ASP A 597 -6.15 -31.09 6.04
N SER A 598 -7.21 -31.88 5.87
CA SER A 598 -7.13 -33.35 5.90
C SER A 598 -6.47 -33.94 4.66
N VAL A 599 -6.50 -33.21 3.53
CA VAL A 599 -5.92 -33.67 2.27
C VAL A 599 -4.41 -33.50 2.31
N THR A 600 -3.69 -34.59 2.06
CA THR A 600 -2.23 -34.64 1.98
C THR A 600 -1.73 -34.71 0.54
N ASN A 601 -2.59 -35.07 -0.42
CA ASN A 601 -2.17 -35.37 -1.79
C ASN A 601 -3.16 -34.90 -2.87
N ILE A 602 -2.67 -34.19 -3.90
CA ILE A 602 -3.44 -33.81 -5.10
C ILE A 602 -2.92 -34.58 -6.31
N GLY A 603 -3.68 -35.56 -6.79
CA GLY A 603 -3.27 -36.52 -7.83
C GLY A 603 -3.07 -35.95 -9.24
N ASN A 604 -2.54 -36.80 -10.13
CA ASN A 604 -2.26 -36.40 -11.52
C ASN A 604 -3.53 -35.93 -12.23
N TYR A 605 -3.44 -34.84 -12.99
CA TYR A 605 -4.57 -34.30 -13.76
C TYR A 605 -5.80 -33.90 -12.91
N ALA A 606 -5.68 -33.80 -11.59
CA ALA A 606 -6.83 -33.66 -10.68
C ALA A 606 -7.79 -32.52 -11.07
N PHE A 607 -7.28 -31.37 -11.49
CA PHE A 607 -8.05 -30.19 -11.91
C PHE A 607 -7.67 -29.73 -13.33
N LYS A 608 -7.09 -30.62 -14.15
CA LYS A 608 -6.69 -30.23 -15.51
C LYS A 608 -7.90 -29.73 -16.30
N GLY A 609 -7.75 -28.61 -17.00
CA GLY A 609 -8.78 -28.04 -17.88
C GLY A 609 -9.93 -27.37 -17.15
N CYS A 610 -9.81 -27.10 -15.84
CA CYS A 610 -10.78 -26.28 -15.10
C CYS A 610 -10.64 -24.80 -15.47
N SER A 611 -10.99 -24.45 -16.71
CA SER A 611 -10.72 -23.13 -17.30
C SER A 611 -11.45 -21.97 -16.61
N GLY A 612 -12.57 -22.22 -15.92
CA GLY A 612 -13.29 -21.22 -15.13
C GLY A 612 -12.73 -20.98 -13.72
N LEU A 613 -11.82 -21.86 -13.26
CA LEU A 613 -11.35 -21.87 -11.87
C LEU A 613 -10.49 -20.63 -11.63
N SER A 614 -11.03 -19.66 -10.90
CA SER A 614 -10.40 -18.36 -10.67
C SER A 614 -9.54 -18.31 -9.40
N SER A 615 -9.92 -19.10 -8.39
CA SER A 615 -9.23 -19.19 -7.10
C SER A 615 -9.24 -20.62 -6.56
N ILE A 616 -8.16 -21.00 -5.87
CA ILE A 616 -8.08 -22.27 -5.16
C ILE A 616 -7.38 -22.10 -3.82
N THR A 617 -7.99 -22.64 -2.76
CA THR A 617 -7.40 -22.73 -1.42
C THR A 617 -6.90 -24.15 -1.20
N ILE A 618 -5.59 -24.31 -1.02
CA ILE A 618 -4.94 -25.60 -0.79
C ILE A 618 -4.72 -25.77 0.72
N GLY A 619 -5.20 -26.87 1.31
CA GLY A 619 -5.03 -27.17 2.73
C GLY A 619 -3.56 -27.33 3.14
N ASN A 620 -3.26 -26.99 4.40
CA ASN A 620 -1.91 -26.89 4.94
C ASN A 620 -1.15 -28.22 5.03
N SER A 621 -1.83 -29.36 4.92
CA SER A 621 -1.20 -30.70 4.99
C SER A 621 -0.81 -31.26 3.63
N VAL A 622 -1.09 -30.58 2.52
CA VAL A 622 -0.75 -31.07 1.17
C VAL A 622 0.76 -31.09 0.98
N THR A 623 1.32 -32.28 0.76
CA THR A 623 2.77 -32.45 0.59
C THR A 623 3.20 -32.46 -0.88
N ASN A 624 2.28 -32.73 -1.81
CA ASN A 624 2.59 -32.97 -3.22
C ASN A 624 1.53 -32.39 -4.17
N ILE A 625 1.99 -31.65 -5.18
CA ILE A 625 1.21 -31.29 -6.37
C ILE A 625 1.72 -32.15 -7.53
N TRP A 626 0.92 -33.13 -7.97
CA TRP A 626 1.32 -34.14 -8.96
C TRP A 626 1.24 -33.65 -10.42
N ASN A 627 1.60 -34.52 -11.37
CA ASN A 627 1.75 -34.15 -12.78
C ASN A 627 0.43 -33.58 -13.33
N ASN A 628 0.52 -32.47 -14.04
CA ASN A 628 -0.61 -31.84 -14.73
C ASN A 628 -1.79 -31.47 -13.82
N ALA A 629 -1.60 -31.38 -12.48
CA ALA A 629 -2.69 -31.22 -11.52
C ALA A 629 -3.61 -30.02 -11.82
N PHE A 630 -3.07 -28.90 -12.29
CA PHE A 630 -3.78 -27.67 -12.66
C PHE A 630 -3.52 -27.26 -14.12
N GLN A 631 -3.13 -28.19 -14.98
CA GLN A 631 -2.83 -27.86 -16.38
C GLN A 631 -4.06 -27.21 -17.06
N ASN A 632 -3.86 -26.14 -17.82
CA ASN A 632 -4.91 -25.39 -18.55
C ASN A 632 -6.04 -24.84 -17.65
N CYS A 633 -5.77 -24.56 -16.37
CA CYS A 633 -6.65 -23.74 -15.54
C CYS A 633 -6.49 -22.26 -15.91
N THR A 634 -6.93 -21.88 -17.11
CA THR A 634 -6.68 -20.56 -17.71
C THR A 634 -7.26 -19.39 -16.91
N GLY A 635 -8.30 -19.62 -16.13
CA GLY A 635 -8.92 -18.61 -15.26
C GLY A 635 -8.19 -18.39 -13.93
N LEU A 636 -7.24 -19.27 -13.56
CA LEU A 636 -6.62 -19.24 -12.24
C LEU A 636 -5.67 -18.06 -12.13
N THR A 637 -6.00 -17.08 -11.29
CA THR A 637 -5.26 -15.80 -11.22
C THR A 637 -4.14 -15.81 -10.19
N SER A 638 -4.32 -16.57 -9.12
CA SER A 638 -3.34 -16.73 -8.04
C SER A 638 -3.52 -18.09 -7.38
N VAL A 639 -2.43 -18.60 -6.79
CA VAL A 639 -2.45 -19.82 -5.98
C VAL A 639 -1.48 -19.66 -4.81
N SER A 640 -1.95 -19.96 -3.60
CA SER A 640 -1.11 -20.04 -2.42
C SER A 640 -0.69 -21.50 -2.23
N ILE A 641 0.61 -21.78 -2.39
CA ILE A 641 1.16 -23.12 -2.18
C ILE A 641 1.56 -23.26 -0.70
N PRO A 642 1.02 -24.24 0.05
CA PRO A 642 1.37 -24.47 1.46
C PRO A 642 2.84 -24.80 1.67
N ILE A 643 3.40 -24.43 2.82
CA ILE A 643 4.82 -24.68 3.16
C ILE A 643 5.18 -26.17 3.25
N SER A 644 4.18 -27.03 3.46
CA SER A 644 4.32 -28.49 3.50
C SER A 644 4.56 -29.11 2.11
N VAL A 645 4.30 -28.39 1.02
CA VAL A 645 4.54 -28.89 -0.33
C VAL A 645 6.04 -29.04 -0.57
N THR A 646 6.45 -30.25 -0.93
CA THR A 646 7.86 -30.62 -1.16
C THR A 646 8.22 -30.71 -2.64
N TYR A 647 7.22 -30.98 -3.51
CA TYR A 647 7.40 -31.16 -4.94
C TYR A 647 6.27 -30.50 -5.74
N ILE A 648 6.66 -29.75 -6.79
CA ILE A 648 5.79 -29.32 -7.88
C ILE A 648 6.18 -30.14 -9.10
N ARG A 649 5.33 -31.07 -9.50
CA ARG A 649 5.64 -32.07 -10.54
C ARG A 649 5.42 -31.55 -11.97
N ASP A 650 5.63 -32.41 -12.95
CA ASP A 650 5.71 -32.03 -14.37
C ASP A 650 4.36 -31.47 -14.85
N PHE A 651 4.39 -30.40 -15.63
CA PHE A 651 3.22 -29.71 -16.17
C PHE A 651 2.17 -29.25 -15.14
N ALA A 652 2.50 -29.22 -13.84
CA ALA A 652 1.53 -29.00 -12.76
C ALA A 652 0.64 -27.77 -12.94
N PHE A 653 1.16 -26.65 -13.43
CA PHE A 653 0.45 -25.40 -13.74
C PHE A 653 0.60 -24.99 -15.21
N SER A 654 0.95 -25.91 -16.10
CA SER A 654 1.17 -25.58 -17.52
C SER A 654 -0.10 -25.01 -18.15
N GLY A 655 -0.01 -23.89 -18.87
CA GLY A 655 -1.14 -23.26 -19.54
C GLY A 655 -2.08 -22.47 -18.63
N CYS A 656 -1.71 -22.20 -17.38
CA CYS A 656 -2.44 -21.28 -16.51
C CYS A 656 -2.21 -19.82 -16.94
N THR A 657 -2.79 -19.42 -18.07
CA THR A 657 -2.56 -18.11 -18.70
C THR A 657 -3.01 -16.92 -17.85
N GLY A 658 -3.99 -17.11 -16.95
CA GLY A 658 -4.47 -16.09 -16.02
C GLY A 658 -3.58 -15.89 -14.78
N LEU A 659 -2.65 -16.81 -14.50
CA LEU A 659 -1.85 -16.79 -13.27
C LEU A 659 -0.88 -15.62 -13.31
N THR A 660 -1.08 -14.59 -12.49
CA THR A 660 -0.27 -13.36 -12.55
C THR A 660 0.95 -13.39 -11.65
N SER A 661 0.84 -14.08 -10.51
CA SER A 661 1.92 -14.23 -9.54
C SER A 661 1.84 -15.56 -8.81
N ILE A 662 2.99 -16.08 -8.39
CA ILE A 662 3.07 -17.28 -7.56
C ILE A 662 4.29 -17.24 -6.62
N THR A 663 4.08 -17.67 -5.37
CA THR A 663 5.16 -17.86 -4.39
C THR A 663 5.40 -19.34 -4.20
N ILE A 664 6.61 -19.79 -4.50
CA ILE A 664 7.05 -21.16 -4.24
C ILE A 664 7.63 -21.19 -2.82
N PRO A 665 7.05 -21.93 -1.86
CA PRO A 665 7.51 -21.92 -0.48
C PRO A 665 8.87 -22.61 -0.32
N SER A 666 9.54 -22.35 0.80
CA SER A 666 10.84 -22.95 1.13
C SER A 666 10.78 -24.47 1.35
N GLY A 667 9.61 -25.09 1.45
CA GLY A 667 9.48 -26.56 1.48
C GLY A 667 9.80 -27.22 0.13
N VAL A 668 9.66 -26.50 -0.99
CA VAL A 668 9.80 -27.08 -2.34
C VAL A 668 11.27 -27.25 -2.71
N THR A 669 11.64 -28.47 -3.10
CA THR A 669 13.02 -28.82 -3.47
C THR A 669 13.27 -28.85 -4.97
N SER A 670 12.22 -29.04 -5.78
CA SER A 670 12.31 -29.15 -7.24
C SER A 670 11.05 -28.66 -7.96
N ILE A 671 11.26 -28.07 -9.14
CA ILE A 671 10.23 -27.65 -10.09
C ILE A 671 10.31 -28.58 -11.31
N GLY A 672 9.22 -29.30 -11.57
CA GLY A 672 9.10 -30.32 -12.62
C GLY A 672 9.17 -29.77 -14.05
N GLN A 673 9.32 -30.70 -14.99
CA GLN A 673 9.41 -30.40 -16.42
C GLN A 673 8.14 -29.67 -16.87
N SER A 674 8.30 -28.54 -17.57
CA SER A 674 7.18 -27.73 -18.05
C SER A 674 6.16 -27.28 -16.97
N ALA A 675 6.53 -27.27 -15.68
CA ALA A 675 5.60 -27.04 -14.59
C ALA A 675 4.78 -25.75 -14.71
N PHE A 676 5.36 -24.68 -15.26
CA PHE A 676 4.71 -23.39 -15.53
C PHE A 676 4.74 -23.01 -17.02
N SER A 677 4.92 -23.98 -17.92
CA SER A 677 5.00 -23.72 -19.35
C SER A 677 3.72 -23.04 -19.87
N SER A 678 3.87 -21.96 -20.62
CA SER A 678 2.80 -21.13 -21.22
C SER A 678 1.90 -20.42 -20.21
N CYS A 679 2.41 -20.14 -19.00
CA CYS A 679 1.77 -19.19 -18.07
C CYS A 679 2.04 -17.74 -18.53
N THR A 680 1.41 -17.32 -19.63
CA THR A 680 1.69 -16.04 -20.29
C THR A 680 1.38 -14.80 -19.43
N GLY A 681 0.46 -14.91 -18.46
CA GLY A 681 0.16 -13.85 -17.50
C GLY A 681 1.13 -13.76 -16.32
N LEU A 682 2.01 -14.76 -16.13
CA LEU A 682 2.87 -14.85 -14.96
C LEU A 682 3.96 -13.78 -15.03
N SER A 683 3.77 -12.72 -14.25
CA SER A 683 4.66 -11.55 -14.25
C SER A 683 5.70 -11.57 -13.13
N ASN A 684 5.36 -12.23 -12.02
CA ASN A 684 6.18 -12.28 -10.82
C ASN A 684 6.18 -13.69 -10.23
N ILE A 685 7.36 -14.24 -10.00
CA ILE A 685 7.55 -15.51 -9.31
C ILE A 685 8.64 -15.39 -8.25
N ASN A 686 8.34 -15.84 -7.04
CA ASN A 686 9.32 -15.94 -5.96
C ASN A 686 9.66 -17.41 -5.70
N LEU A 687 10.93 -17.78 -5.89
CA LEU A 687 11.41 -19.14 -5.68
C LEU A 687 11.83 -19.36 -4.21
N GLY A 688 11.35 -20.44 -3.61
CA GLY A 688 11.72 -20.82 -2.24
C GLY A 688 13.22 -21.04 -2.08
N SER A 689 13.75 -20.71 -0.91
CA SER A 689 15.19 -20.78 -0.62
C SER A 689 15.80 -22.18 -0.71
N ASN A 690 15.00 -23.25 -0.74
CA ASN A 690 15.47 -24.64 -0.84
C ASN A 690 15.27 -25.27 -2.23
N VAL A 691 14.86 -24.51 -3.25
CA VAL A 691 14.73 -25.05 -4.62
C VAL A 691 16.11 -25.41 -5.17
N THR A 692 16.34 -26.69 -5.42
CA THR A 692 17.62 -27.21 -5.92
C THR A 692 17.60 -27.55 -7.40
N ILE A 693 16.44 -27.77 -8.00
CA ILE A 693 16.30 -28.24 -9.39
C ILE A 693 15.15 -27.50 -10.08
N ILE A 694 15.44 -26.93 -11.24
CA ILE A 694 14.45 -26.42 -12.20
C ILE A 694 14.57 -27.29 -13.46
N MET A 695 13.56 -28.08 -13.81
CA MET A 695 13.63 -29.01 -14.94
C MET A 695 13.41 -28.34 -16.30
N ASP A 696 13.51 -29.14 -17.38
CA ASP A 696 13.38 -28.69 -18.76
C ASP A 696 12.04 -27.97 -18.99
N ASN A 697 12.07 -26.89 -19.78
CA ASN A 697 10.89 -26.09 -20.16
C ASN A 697 10.04 -25.55 -18.99
N ALA A 698 10.54 -25.57 -17.73
CA ALA A 698 9.75 -25.23 -16.55
C ALA A 698 8.97 -23.91 -16.66
N PHE A 699 9.50 -22.89 -17.33
CA PHE A 699 8.88 -21.59 -17.60
C PHE A 699 8.82 -21.27 -19.10
N TYR A 700 8.81 -22.28 -19.99
CA TYR A 700 8.73 -22.10 -21.44
C TYR A 700 7.54 -21.19 -21.80
N ASN A 701 7.73 -20.19 -22.66
CA ASN A 701 6.70 -19.26 -23.14
C ASN A 701 5.93 -18.50 -22.03
N CYS A 702 6.58 -18.23 -20.90
CA CYS A 702 6.08 -17.30 -19.88
C CYS A 702 6.36 -15.84 -20.31
N THR A 703 5.61 -15.34 -21.31
CA THR A 703 5.86 -14.03 -21.94
C THR A 703 5.68 -12.84 -20.98
N GLY A 704 4.85 -12.97 -19.95
CA GLY A 704 4.65 -11.94 -18.93
C GLY A 704 5.78 -11.83 -17.91
N LEU A 705 6.65 -12.84 -17.81
CA LEU A 705 7.65 -12.93 -16.74
C LEU A 705 8.74 -11.90 -16.99
N THR A 706 8.76 -10.82 -16.18
CA THR A 706 9.69 -9.70 -16.39
C THR A 706 10.99 -9.85 -15.64
N SER A 707 10.96 -10.50 -14.48
CA SER A 707 12.14 -10.76 -13.68
C SER A 707 12.05 -12.05 -12.88
N ILE A 708 13.20 -12.67 -12.61
CA ILE A 708 13.29 -13.84 -11.75
C ILE A 708 14.57 -13.85 -10.91
N THR A 709 14.46 -14.28 -9.65
CA THR A 709 15.60 -14.54 -8.78
C THR A 709 15.82 -16.05 -8.63
N ILE A 710 16.98 -16.52 -9.04
CA ILE A 710 17.46 -17.90 -8.89
C ILE A 710 18.18 -18.01 -7.54
N PRO A 711 17.63 -18.74 -6.56
CA PRO A 711 18.21 -18.85 -5.22
C PRO A 711 19.54 -19.61 -5.24
N SER A 712 20.34 -19.40 -4.20
CA SER A 712 21.70 -19.97 -4.09
C SER A 712 21.72 -21.50 -4.02
N SER A 713 20.59 -22.09 -3.63
CA SER A 713 20.37 -23.54 -3.52
C SER A 713 20.18 -24.24 -4.86
N VAL A 714 19.87 -23.52 -5.95
CA VAL A 714 19.67 -24.14 -7.26
C VAL A 714 20.99 -24.79 -7.70
N THR A 715 20.90 -26.05 -8.11
CA THR A 715 21.99 -26.91 -8.59
C THR A 715 21.83 -27.35 -10.04
N PHE A 716 20.61 -27.30 -10.57
CA PHE A 716 20.28 -27.72 -11.92
C PHE A 716 19.20 -26.83 -12.53
N ILE A 717 19.41 -26.42 -13.78
CA ILE A 717 18.41 -25.76 -14.63
C ILE A 717 18.36 -26.53 -15.95
N GLY A 718 17.18 -27.02 -16.30
CA GLY A 718 16.96 -27.88 -17.45
C GLY A 718 16.93 -27.13 -18.78
N GLN A 719 16.92 -27.91 -19.86
CA GLN A 719 16.90 -27.40 -21.22
C GLN A 719 15.69 -26.51 -21.48
N SER A 720 15.90 -25.34 -22.08
CA SER A 720 14.85 -24.41 -22.47
C SER A 720 13.93 -23.96 -21.32
N ALA A 721 14.39 -24.07 -20.06
CA ALA A 721 13.59 -23.71 -18.89
C ALA A 721 12.99 -22.30 -18.95
N PHE A 722 13.64 -21.35 -19.64
CA PHE A 722 13.19 -19.97 -19.85
C PHE A 722 13.09 -19.57 -21.33
N PHE A 723 12.92 -20.54 -22.24
CA PHE A 723 12.74 -20.24 -23.67
C PHE A 723 11.39 -19.54 -23.91
N GLU A 724 11.34 -18.59 -24.85
CA GLU A 724 10.14 -17.77 -25.11
C GLU A 724 9.62 -16.95 -23.91
N CYS A 725 10.42 -16.75 -22.86
CA CYS A 725 10.14 -15.74 -21.83
C CYS A 725 10.44 -14.33 -22.38
N THR A 726 9.66 -13.88 -23.36
CA THR A 726 9.96 -12.67 -24.14
C THR A 726 9.95 -11.37 -23.31
N GLY A 727 9.19 -11.33 -22.22
CA GLY A 727 9.14 -10.21 -21.28
C GLY A 727 10.31 -10.17 -20.30
N LEU A 728 11.14 -11.22 -20.24
CA LEU A 728 12.21 -11.33 -19.25
C LEU A 728 13.31 -10.32 -19.56
N ILE A 729 13.44 -9.34 -18.67
CA ILE A 729 14.42 -8.25 -18.78
C ILE A 729 15.44 -8.27 -17.66
N ARG A 730 15.21 -9.05 -16.59
CA ARG A 730 16.08 -9.11 -15.41
C ARG A 730 16.16 -10.51 -14.80
N VAL A 731 17.37 -10.99 -14.53
CA VAL A 731 17.62 -12.27 -13.84
C VAL A 731 18.62 -12.06 -12.72
N THR A 732 18.31 -12.49 -11.50
CA THR A 732 19.25 -12.45 -10.37
C THR A 732 19.72 -13.86 -10.04
N ILE A 733 21.04 -14.08 -9.95
CA ILE A 733 21.64 -15.37 -9.61
C ILE A 733 22.36 -15.24 -8.27
N ALA A 734 21.89 -15.97 -7.26
CA ALA A 734 22.44 -15.91 -5.90
C ALA A 734 23.53 -16.96 -5.60
N ARG A 735 24.01 -17.75 -6.58
CA ARG A 735 25.04 -18.79 -6.41
C ARG A 735 26.36 -18.44 -7.11
N ALA A 736 27.51 -18.77 -6.50
CA ALA A 736 28.86 -18.46 -6.99
C ALA A 736 29.53 -19.58 -7.84
N ASP A 737 28.81 -20.64 -8.16
CA ASP A 737 29.40 -21.91 -8.60
C ASP A 737 29.40 -22.10 -10.13
N THR A 738 30.53 -22.51 -10.70
CA THR A 738 30.84 -22.50 -12.14
C THR A 738 30.24 -23.66 -12.93
N ASN A 739 29.69 -24.69 -12.28
CA ASN A 739 29.18 -25.91 -12.96
C ASN A 739 27.72 -25.80 -13.45
N ILE A 740 26.91 -24.89 -12.90
CA ILE A 740 25.57 -24.61 -13.46
C ILE A 740 25.69 -23.98 -14.84
N SER A 741 26.69 -23.12 -15.01
CA SER A 741 26.95 -22.37 -16.23
C SER A 741 27.16 -23.26 -17.46
N ASP A 742 27.94 -24.33 -17.35
CA ASP A 742 28.22 -25.23 -18.47
C ASP A 742 26.99 -26.05 -18.90
N ARG A 743 26.03 -26.28 -17.99
CA ARG A 743 24.75 -26.96 -18.28
C ARG A 743 23.65 -25.99 -18.75
N LEU A 744 23.75 -24.71 -18.37
CA LEU A 744 22.99 -23.59 -18.92
C LEU A 744 23.23 -23.42 -20.43
N MET A 745 24.42 -23.81 -20.91
CA MET A 745 24.87 -23.71 -22.31
C MET A 745 24.23 -24.76 -23.26
N ALA A 746 23.57 -25.80 -22.75
CA ALA A 746 22.85 -26.78 -23.58
C ALA A 746 21.44 -26.31 -24.00
N THR A 747 21.04 -25.12 -23.55
CA THR A 747 19.77 -24.48 -23.90
C THR A 747 20.03 -23.51 -25.06
N ASN A 748 19.25 -23.57 -26.13
CA ASN A 748 19.39 -22.68 -27.31
C ASN A 748 18.98 -21.21 -27.02
N ASN A 749 19.29 -20.69 -25.82
CA ASN A 749 18.90 -19.36 -25.35
C ASN A 749 20.15 -18.48 -25.16
N ASN A 750 20.21 -17.38 -25.91
CA ASN A 750 21.24 -16.35 -25.81
C ASN A 750 21.27 -15.65 -24.42
N LEU A 751 20.16 -15.78 -23.65
CA LEU A 751 19.96 -15.31 -22.27
C LEU A 751 21.12 -15.60 -21.30
N PHE A 752 21.70 -16.80 -21.36
CA PHE A 752 22.60 -17.28 -20.31
C PHE A 752 24.06 -17.43 -20.75
N ARG A 753 24.32 -17.33 -22.06
CA ARG A 753 25.68 -17.35 -22.61
C ARG A 753 26.51 -16.14 -22.16
N THR A 754 25.86 -15.00 -21.95
CA THR A 754 26.52 -13.73 -21.56
C THR A 754 26.77 -13.61 -20.05
N ALA A 755 25.91 -14.20 -19.21
CA ALA A 755 26.10 -14.24 -17.75
C ALA A 755 27.35 -15.04 -17.35
N TYR A 756 27.70 -16.07 -18.15
CA TYR A 756 28.86 -16.92 -17.96
C TYR A 756 30.20 -16.18 -18.02
N THR A 757 30.35 -15.20 -18.91
CA THR A 757 31.60 -14.44 -19.06
C THR A 757 31.82 -13.37 -17.97
N ALA A 758 30.81 -13.11 -17.12
CA ALA A 758 30.81 -12.02 -16.11
C ALA A 758 30.93 -12.49 -14.64
N GLY A 759 31.17 -13.78 -14.40
CA GLY A 759 31.47 -14.35 -13.08
C GLY A 759 30.25 -14.56 -12.16
N GLY A 760 29.82 -15.82 -12.02
CA GLY A 760 29.21 -16.41 -10.81
C GLY A 760 27.88 -15.85 -10.31
N THR A 761 27.89 -14.80 -9.49
CA THR A 761 26.74 -14.25 -8.75
C THR A 761 26.39 -12.83 -9.19
N GLY A 762 25.11 -12.47 -9.29
CA GLY A 762 24.70 -11.08 -9.50
C GLY A 762 23.35 -10.93 -10.19
N THR A 763 22.91 -9.68 -10.34
CA THR A 763 21.74 -9.37 -11.18
C THR A 763 22.21 -9.20 -12.63
N TYR A 764 21.41 -9.56 -13.61
CA TYR A 764 21.69 -9.43 -15.04
C TYR A 764 20.47 -8.82 -15.74
N THR A 765 20.68 -7.98 -16.74
CA THR A 765 19.63 -7.40 -17.57
C THR A 765 19.93 -7.55 -19.04
N GLY A 766 18.90 -7.72 -19.84
CA GLY A 766 19.02 -7.88 -21.29
C GLY A 766 17.64 -7.91 -21.95
N THR A 767 17.63 -8.22 -23.24
CA THR A 767 16.40 -8.58 -23.96
C THR A 767 16.47 -10.06 -24.31
N TRP A 768 15.32 -10.74 -24.44
CA TRP A 768 15.25 -12.19 -24.66
C TRP A 768 16.21 -12.71 -25.75
N ASN A 769 16.36 -11.97 -26.85
CA ASN A 769 17.26 -12.30 -27.97
C ASN A 769 18.54 -11.44 -28.04
N GLY A 770 18.73 -10.51 -27.11
CA GLY A 770 19.90 -9.64 -27.04
C GLY A 770 20.98 -10.13 -26.09
N ASP A 771 22.07 -9.39 -26.01
CA ASP A 771 23.14 -9.64 -25.05
C ASP A 771 22.69 -9.29 -23.63
N TRP A 772 23.12 -10.09 -22.65
CA TRP A 772 22.79 -9.91 -21.24
C TRP A 772 23.98 -9.33 -20.47
N THR A 773 23.76 -8.25 -19.75
CA THR A 773 24.77 -7.56 -18.95
C THR A 773 24.52 -7.76 -17.46
N LYS A 774 25.54 -8.19 -16.72
CA LYS A 774 25.50 -8.20 -15.25
C LYS A 774 25.32 -6.76 -14.74
N LEU A 775 24.35 -6.52 -13.86
CA LEU A 775 24.21 -5.35 -13.01
C LEU A 775 25.07 -5.56 -11.75
N SER A 776 26.01 -4.67 -11.49
CA SER A 776 26.77 -4.65 -10.25
C SER A 776 26.00 -3.82 -9.23
N ASN A 777 25.43 -4.50 -8.24
CA ASN A 777 24.95 -3.91 -7.00
C ASN A 777 26.05 -3.90 -5.91
N ASP A 778 27.29 -4.23 -6.26
CA ASP A 778 28.42 -4.19 -5.34
C ASP A 778 29.09 -2.80 -5.33
N ALA A 779 28.77 -2.00 -4.31
CA ALA A 779 29.62 -0.88 -3.92
C ALA A 779 30.99 -1.33 -3.37
N SER A 780 31.21 -2.64 -3.21
CA SER A 780 32.41 -3.23 -2.59
C SER A 780 33.55 -3.55 -3.56
N LEU A 781 33.39 -3.41 -4.88
CA LEU A 781 34.42 -3.75 -5.88
C LEU A 781 35.24 -2.58 -6.42
N LEU A 782 35.19 -1.39 -5.79
CA LEU A 782 36.15 -0.30 -6.05
C LEU A 782 37.55 -0.57 -5.45
N GLY A 783 37.76 -1.74 -4.83
CA GLY A 783 39.05 -2.19 -4.31
C GLY A 783 39.84 -3.06 -5.27
N GLY A 784 40.03 -2.65 -6.53
CA GLY A 784 40.89 -3.34 -7.48
C GLY A 784 42.13 -2.52 -7.83
N THR A 785 43.30 -2.86 -7.28
CA THR A 785 44.57 -2.20 -7.62
C THR A 785 45.08 -2.69 -8.98
N LEU A 786 45.09 -1.82 -10.00
CA LEU A 786 45.72 -2.07 -11.30
C LEU A 786 47.19 -1.65 -11.24
N GLY A 787 48.07 -2.53 -10.76
CA GLY A 787 49.52 -2.25 -10.73
C GLY A 787 49.91 -0.94 -10.02
N GLY A 788 49.10 -0.52 -9.04
CA GLY A 788 49.28 0.74 -8.30
C GLY A 788 48.58 1.97 -8.88
N VAL A 789 47.67 1.84 -9.85
CA VAL A 789 46.84 2.94 -10.37
C VAL A 789 45.36 2.72 -9.98
N ALA A 790 44.78 3.65 -9.23
CA ALA A 790 43.37 3.70 -8.83
C ALA A 790 42.66 4.74 -9.70
N LEU A 791 41.64 4.29 -10.42
CA LEU A 791 40.76 5.14 -11.20
C LEU A 791 39.59 5.56 -10.29
N SER A 792 39.32 6.86 -10.19
CA SER A 792 38.10 7.36 -9.53
C SER A 792 37.48 8.47 -10.37
N GLY A 793 36.15 8.45 -10.50
CA GLY A 793 35.37 9.44 -11.23
C GLY A 793 33.88 9.18 -10.99
N THR A 794 33.09 10.25 -10.90
CA THR A 794 31.63 10.21 -10.81
C THR A 794 31.06 9.98 -12.20
N PHE A 795 30.44 8.81 -12.43
CA PHE A 795 29.63 8.55 -13.61
C PHE A 795 28.15 8.60 -13.24
N THR A 796 27.36 9.37 -13.98
CA THR A 796 25.90 9.22 -13.97
C THR A 796 25.53 8.15 -15.01
N GLY A 797 25.96 6.92 -14.75
CA GLY A 797 25.76 5.74 -15.61
C GLY A 797 26.79 4.65 -15.29
N GLN A 798 26.36 3.40 -15.08
CA GLN A 798 27.22 2.31 -14.61
C GLN A 798 28.31 1.93 -15.64
N ALA A 799 29.55 1.75 -15.19
CA ALA A 799 30.67 1.24 -15.99
C ALA A 799 31.46 0.15 -15.21
N PHE A 800 31.93 -0.88 -15.92
CA PHE A 800 32.64 -2.06 -15.39
C PHE A 800 34.13 -2.09 -15.81
N ILE A 801 34.99 -2.69 -14.98
CA ILE A 801 36.39 -3.02 -15.29
C ILE A 801 36.59 -4.55 -15.17
N GLY A 802 37.07 -5.20 -16.23
CA GLY A 802 37.46 -6.63 -16.25
C GLY A 802 38.98 -6.82 -16.28
N SER A 803 39.47 -7.82 -15.54
CA SER A 803 40.90 -8.03 -15.20
C SER A 803 41.78 -8.73 -16.25
N SER A 804 41.33 -8.91 -17.50
CA SER A 804 42.15 -9.53 -18.56
C SER A 804 42.47 -8.56 -19.70
N SER A 805 43.63 -8.76 -20.33
CA SER A 805 44.08 -8.00 -21.49
C SER A 805 43.06 -8.08 -22.62
N GLY A 806 42.51 -6.92 -23.04
CA GLY A 806 41.55 -6.83 -24.16
C GLY A 806 40.13 -6.36 -23.80
N SER A 807 39.87 -5.98 -22.55
CA SER A 807 38.54 -5.52 -22.11
C SER A 807 38.04 -4.23 -22.78
N SER A 808 36.74 -4.19 -23.12
CA SER A 808 36.02 -3.00 -23.59
C SER A 808 34.93 -2.54 -22.63
N VAL A 809 34.78 -1.23 -22.44
CA VAL A 809 33.85 -0.55 -21.54
C VAL A 809 32.82 0.18 -22.37
N THR A 810 31.53 -0.06 -22.17
CA THR A 810 30.49 0.65 -22.93
C THR A 810 29.89 1.81 -22.13
N VAL A 811 29.79 3.01 -22.70
CA VAL A 811 29.29 4.23 -22.00
C VAL A 811 28.16 4.89 -22.80
N PRO A 812 27.00 5.24 -22.20
CA PRO A 812 25.92 5.91 -22.92
C PRO A 812 26.23 7.39 -23.22
N VAL A 813 25.78 7.94 -24.35
CA VAL A 813 25.90 9.38 -24.63
C VAL A 813 24.94 10.20 -23.76
N GLY A 814 25.51 11.11 -22.97
CA GLY A 814 24.80 12.22 -22.34
C GLY A 814 25.81 13.02 -21.52
N ASN A 815 26.17 14.23 -22.00
CA ASN A 815 27.11 15.20 -21.42
C ASN A 815 27.92 14.70 -20.21
N GLN A 816 28.85 13.78 -20.44
CA GLN A 816 29.65 13.18 -19.39
C GLN A 816 31.14 13.32 -19.72
N SER A 817 31.89 13.71 -18.70
CA SER A 817 33.34 13.84 -18.74
C SER A 817 33.97 12.66 -18.01
N LEU A 818 34.90 11.96 -18.66
CA LEU A 818 35.65 10.86 -18.09
C LEU A 818 36.87 11.41 -17.34
N VAL A 819 36.88 11.30 -16.00
CA VAL A 819 38.02 11.73 -15.16
C VAL A 819 38.92 10.54 -14.85
N LEU A 820 40.20 10.66 -15.20
CA LEU A 820 41.27 9.69 -14.93
C LEU A 820 42.14 10.22 -13.80
N ASN A 821 42.06 9.60 -12.62
CA ASN A 821 42.87 9.98 -11.46
C ASN A 821 44.11 9.10 -11.29
N LYS A 822 45.21 9.69 -10.82
CA LYS A 822 46.49 9.02 -10.58
C LYS A 822 46.65 8.70 -9.09
N SER A 823 46.76 7.43 -8.72
CA SER A 823 46.93 7.03 -7.31
C SER A 823 48.37 6.80 -6.85
N ASN A 824 49.31 6.60 -7.78
CA ASN A 824 50.74 6.48 -7.48
C ASN A 824 51.49 7.59 -8.22
N ALA A 825 52.42 8.28 -7.54
CA ALA A 825 53.20 9.38 -8.12
C ALA A 825 54.05 8.98 -9.35
N ASN A 826 54.34 7.69 -9.55
CA ASN A 826 55.36 7.19 -10.48
C ASN A 826 54.82 6.50 -11.77
N SER A 827 53.53 6.60 -12.09
CA SER A 827 52.94 6.00 -13.31
C SER A 827 52.58 7.04 -14.39
N THR A 828 52.60 6.65 -15.68
CA THR A 828 52.25 7.53 -16.82
C THR A 828 51.09 6.95 -17.63
N ILE A 829 50.01 7.73 -17.79
CA ILE A 829 48.83 7.36 -18.58
C ILE A 829 48.96 7.93 -20.00
N LYS A 830 48.72 7.12 -21.04
CA LYS A 830 48.67 7.54 -22.44
C LYS A 830 47.32 7.14 -23.04
N TYR A 831 46.74 7.96 -23.91
CA TYR A 831 45.44 7.67 -24.52
C TYR A 831 45.35 8.19 -25.95
N VAL A 832 44.44 7.61 -26.73
CA VAL A 832 44.05 8.12 -28.05
C VAL A 832 42.53 7.98 -28.20
N VAL A 833 41.90 9.04 -28.68
CA VAL A 833 40.48 9.04 -29.05
C VAL A 833 40.42 8.73 -30.54
N LEU A 834 39.74 7.63 -30.91
CA LEU A 834 39.62 7.21 -32.29
C LEU A 834 38.19 7.44 -32.76
N GLN A 835 38.02 8.25 -33.80
CA GLN A 835 36.76 8.33 -34.53
C GLN A 835 36.68 7.09 -35.43
N ALA A 836 35.70 6.22 -35.16
CA ALA A 836 35.29 5.07 -35.96
C ALA A 836 36.37 4.38 -36.83
N GLY A 837 37.02 3.35 -36.28
CA GLY A 837 37.58 2.24 -37.07
C GLY A 837 39.06 2.30 -37.44
N ASN A 838 39.95 1.92 -36.52
CA ASN A 838 41.04 0.93 -36.66
C ASN A 838 41.98 0.95 -35.45
N GLN A 839 42.58 -0.20 -35.10
CA GLN A 839 43.62 -0.28 -34.07
C GLN A 839 44.89 0.47 -34.54
N PRO A 840 45.51 1.31 -33.70
CA PRO A 840 46.79 1.93 -34.04
C PRO A 840 47.87 0.85 -34.17
N THR A 841 48.43 0.70 -35.36
CA THR A 841 49.41 -0.35 -35.68
C THR A 841 50.85 0.00 -35.31
N SER A 842 51.10 1.18 -34.72
CA SER A 842 52.42 1.58 -34.22
C SER A 842 52.33 2.61 -33.09
N SER A 843 53.39 2.71 -32.29
CA SER A 843 53.52 3.67 -31.18
C SER A 843 53.51 5.14 -31.61
N ALA A 844 53.53 5.43 -32.91
CA ALA A 844 53.59 6.78 -33.49
C ALA A 844 52.21 7.39 -33.84
N ALA A 845 51.10 6.66 -33.59
CA ALA A 845 49.75 7.08 -33.98
C ALA A 845 48.90 7.70 -32.83
N TYR A 846 49.51 7.97 -31.68
CA TYR A 846 48.86 8.63 -30.54
C TYR A 846 48.99 10.16 -30.70
N THR A 847 47.91 10.86 -31.06
CA THR A 847 47.95 12.30 -31.37
C THR A 847 47.88 13.24 -30.16
N GLN A 848 47.67 12.75 -28.95
CA GLN A 848 47.81 13.55 -27.73
C GLN A 848 48.75 12.85 -26.73
N THR A 849 49.85 13.51 -26.42
CA THR A 849 50.80 13.07 -25.38
C THR A 849 50.83 14.13 -24.29
N TYR A 850 51.03 13.66 -23.06
CA TYR A 850 51.36 14.39 -21.84
C TYR A 850 50.16 14.91 -21.04
N GLU A 851 50.04 14.45 -19.79
CA GLU A 851 50.26 15.28 -18.61
C GLU A 851 50.60 14.41 -17.39
N THR A 852 51.52 14.90 -16.57
CA THR A 852 51.73 14.45 -15.20
C THR A 852 50.57 14.95 -14.33
N GLY A 853 49.49 14.19 -14.21
CA GLY A 853 48.35 14.57 -13.35
C GLY A 853 47.03 13.86 -13.69
N ASN A 854 45.98 14.20 -12.94
CA ASN A 854 44.61 13.77 -13.25
C ASN A 854 44.15 14.42 -14.57
N THR A 855 43.44 13.70 -15.43
CA THR A 855 43.01 14.18 -16.76
C THR A 855 41.53 13.94 -16.97
N THR A 856 40.85 14.88 -17.64
CA THR A 856 39.44 14.77 -18.00
C THR A 856 39.29 14.65 -19.52
N ILE A 857 38.48 13.70 -19.99
CA ILE A 857 38.18 13.47 -21.41
C ILE A 857 36.70 13.70 -21.65
N ASP A 858 36.33 14.69 -22.46
CA ASP A 858 34.95 15.00 -22.80
C ASP A 858 34.45 14.11 -23.95
N ILE A 859 33.32 13.42 -23.75
CA ILE A 859 32.71 12.52 -24.74
C ILE A 859 31.54 13.25 -25.40
N THR A 860 31.70 13.62 -26.66
CA THR A 860 30.78 14.55 -27.35
C THR A 860 29.91 13.92 -28.44
N SER A 861 30.14 12.66 -28.84
CA SER A 861 29.35 12.02 -29.90
C SER A 861 29.09 10.52 -29.69
N SER A 862 27.94 10.03 -30.19
CA SER A 862 27.69 8.59 -30.36
C SER A 862 28.57 8.07 -31.49
N ASN A 863 29.26 6.95 -31.24
CA ASN A 863 30.20 6.22 -32.12
C ASN A 863 31.72 6.43 -31.87
N ASP A 864 32.11 7.20 -30.86
CA ASP A 864 33.53 7.30 -30.48
C ASP A 864 34.02 6.01 -29.80
N ARG A 865 35.25 5.58 -30.17
CA ARG A 865 35.98 4.52 -29.47
C ARG A 865 37.24 5.12 -28.86
N ILE A 866 37.37 5.06 -27.53
CA ILE A 866 38.56 5.57 -26.84
C ILE A 866 39.47 4.38 -26.52
N TRP A 867 40.75 4.50 -26.89
CA TRP A 867 41.76 3.49 -26.59
C TRP A 867 42.78 4.03 -25.60
N LEU A 868 42.88 3.37 -24.45
CA LEU A 868 43.71 3.77 -23.32
C LEU A 868 44.87 2.79 -23.14
N MET A 869 46.09 3.31 -22.99
CA MET A 869 47.30 2.53 -22.73
C MET A 869 48.03 3.08 -21.51
N VAL A 870 48.25 2.23 -20.50
CA VAL A 870 48.98 2.62 -19.28
C VAL A 870 50.38 2.04 -19.30
N THR A 871 51.39 2.88 -19.05
CA THR A 871 52.83 2.52 -19.08
C THR A 871 53.50 2.87 -17.75
N ALA A 872 54.39 1.99 -17.28
CA ALA A 872 55.30 2.27 -16.17
C ALA A 872 56.42 3.23 -16.58
N GLU A 873 57.12 3.78 -15.58
CA GLU A 873 58.22 4.74 -15.74
C GLU A 873 59.44 4.13 -16.49
N ASP A 874 59.61 2.80 -16.40
CA ASP A 874 60.64 2.04 -17.12
C ASP A 874 60.27 1.77 -18.60
N GLY A 875 59.14 2.28 -19.07
CA GLY A 875 58.65 2.11 -20.43
C GLY A 875 57.89 0.81 -20.69
N THR A 876 57.67 -0.04 -19.66
CA THR A 876 56.88 -1.27 -19.83
C THR A 876 55.38 -0.97 -19.91
N THR A 877 54.71 -1.52 -20.93
CA THR A 877 53.26 -1.42 -21.09
C THR A 877 52.57 -2.33 -20.09
N ILE A 878 51.71 -1.74 -19.25
CA ILE A 878 51.06 -2.45 -18.15
C ILE A 878 49.74 -3.09 -18.62
N ARG A 879 48.85 -2.34 -19.30
CA ARG A 879 47.55 -2.82 -19.83
C ARG A 879 46.97 -1.90 -20.94
N TYR A 880 46.00 -2.45 -21.69
CA TYR A 880 45.15 -1.76 -22.69
C TYR A 880 43.67 -1.80 -22.26
N LEU A 881 42.91 -0.73 -22.53
CA LEU A 881 41.46 -0.63 -22.28
C LEU A 881 40.73 0.00 -23.48
N TRP A 882 39.64 -0.62 -23.91
CA TRP A 882 38.71 -0.09 -24.91
C TRP A 882 37.53 0.62 -24.22
N ILE A 883 37.06 1.73 -24.78
CA ILE A 883 35.78 2.34 -24.40
C ILE A 883 34.93 2.51 -25.67
N ILE A 884 33.69 2.02 -25.66
CA ILE A 884 32.71 2.04 -26.75
C ILE A 884 31.53 2.91 -26.30
N VAL A 885 31.16 3.93 -27.07
CA VAL A 885 30.05 4.83 -26.67
C VAL A 885 28.77 4.44 -27.40
N THR A 886 27.68 4.09 -26.68
CA THR A 886 26.38 3.66 -27.27
C THR A 886 25.21 4.57 -26.85
N ALA A 887 24.03 4.41 -27.48
CA ALA A 887 22.81 5.12 -27.06
C ALA A 887 22.17 4.46 -25.82
N ALA A 888 21.53 5.23 -24.95
CA ALA A 888 20.86 4.73 -23.74
C ALA A 888 19.57 3.93 -24.06
N PRO A 889 19.20 2.91 -23.26
CA PRO A 889 17.93 2.20 -23.43
C PRO A 889 16.73 3.08 -23.04
N PRO A 890 15.58 2.96 -23.72
CA PRO A 890 14.44 3.86 -23.50
C PRO A 890 13.57 3.47 -22.29
N THR A 891 12.99 4.48 -21.62
CA THR A 891 12.20 4.40 -20.38
C THR A 891 10.69 4.26 -20.64
N PRO A 892 9.93 3.37 -19.98
CA PRO A 892 8.49 3.25 -20.23
C PRO A 892 7.68 4.42 -19.64
N VAL A 893 6.64 4.85 -20.37
CA VAL A 893 5.56 5.71 -19.88
C VAL A 893 4.57 4.82 -19.13
N THR A 894 4.39 5.07 -17.83
CA THR A 894 3.63 4.19 -16.94
C THR A 894 2.24 4.70 -16.59
N ALA A 895 1.99 6.01 -16.72
CA ALA A 895 0.68 6.60 -16.47
C ALA A 895 0.51 7.93 -17.21
N ILE A 896 -0.76 8.36 -17.35
CA ILE A 896 -1.17 9.70 -17.75
C ILE A 896 -2.28 10.14 -16.79
N SER A 897 -2.19 11.36 -16.26
CA SER A 897 -3.22 11.91 -15.35
C SER A 897 -4.52 12.27 -16.09
N ASP A 898 -5.51 12.78 -15.35
CA ASP A 898 -6.79 13.21 -15.92
C ASP A 898 -6.66 14.29 -16.99
N ILE A 899 -7.58 14.27 -17.96
CA ILE A 899 -7.70 15.29 -19.01
C ILE A 899 -8.08 16.63 -18.37
N SER A 900 -7.38 17.70 -18.73
CA SER A 900 -7.67 19.06 -18.29
C SER A 900 -8.56 19.80 -19.31
N GLY A 901 -9.54 20.55 -18.81
CA GLY A 901 -10.51 21.29 -19.64
C GLY A 901 -11.95 20.79 -19.45
N VAL A 902 -12.93 21.60 -19.88
CA VAL A 902 -14.35 21.25 -19.78
C VAL A 902 -14.78 20.59 -21.10
N ALA A 903 -15.28 19.36 -21.04
CA ALA A 903 -15.79 18.63 -22.21
C ALA A 903 -17.03 19.33 -22.79
N LYS A 904 -16.83 20.25 -23.73
CA LYS A 904 -17.88 21.03 -24.39
C LYS A 904 -17.47 21.33 -25.83
N VAL A 905 -18.44 21.31 -26.75
CA VAL A 905 -18.22 21.66 -28.16
C VAL A 905 -17.59 23.05 -28.27
N GLY A 906 -16.45 23.12 -28.93
CA GLY A 906 -15.67 24.34 -29.12
C GLY A 906 -14.70 24.71 -27.99
N VAL A 907 -14.60 23.92 -26.91
CA VAL A 907 -13.66 24.15 -25.80
C VAL A 907 -12.49 23.17 -25.85
N GLU A 908 -11.26 23.69 -25.87
CA GLU A 908 -10.05 22.87 -25.97
C GLU A 908 -9.81 22.03 -24.71
N LEU A 909 -9.58 20.73 -24.89
CA LEU A 909 -9.12 19.77 -23.90
C LEU A 909 -7.62 19.55 -24.04
N THR A 910 -6.92 19.33 -22.92
CA THR A 910 -5.48 19.03 -22.88
C THR A 910 -5.24 17.69 -22.19
N ALA A 911 -4.40 16.85 -22.78
CA ALA A 911 -4.01 15.56 -22.21
C ALA A 911 -3.29 15.73 -20.86
N GLY A 912 -3.48 14.78 -19.95
CA GLY A 912 -2.86 14.82 -18.62
C GLY A 912 -1.33 14.70 -18.63
N THR A 913 -0.73 14.97 -17.48
CA THR A 913 0.72 14.84 -17.27
C THR A 913 1.14 13.38 -17.31
N LEU A 914 2.25 13.08 -17.99
CA LEU A 914 2.81 11.74 -18.09
C LEU A 914 3.62 11.36 -16.85
N THR A 915 3.77 10.05 -16.63
CA THR A 915 4.72 9.50 -15.65
C THR A 915 5.70 8.60 -16.42
N PRO A 916 7.02 8.87 -16.40
CA PRO A 916 7.71 10.03 -15.81
C PRO A 916 7.29 11.39 -16.42
N VAL A 917 7.41 12.48 -15.65
CA VAL A 917 6.93 13.83 -16.02
C VAL A 917 7.68 14.44 -17.21
N ASP A 918 8.90 14.00 -17.46
CA ASP A 918 9.75 14.40 -18.58
C ASP A 918 9.58 13.52 -19.83
N ALA A 919 8.66 12.54 -19.80
CA ALA A 919 8.42 11.66 -20.93
C ALA A 919 7.92 12.41 -22.17
N THR A 920 8.45 12.05 -23.33
CA THR A 920 7.95 12.51 -24.63
C THR A 920 7.04 11.44 -25.24
N ALA A 921 5.87 11.83 -25.77
CA ALA A 921 4.89 10.91 -26.32
C ALA A 921 4.12 11.49 -27.52
N THR A 922 3.60 10.61 -28.36
CA THR A 922 2.53 10.92 -29.33
C THR A 922 1.17 10.60 -28.73
N TYR A 923 0.13 11.34 -29.12
CA TYR A 923 -1.21 11.22 -28.54
C TYR A 923 -2.22 10.73 -29.58
N GLN A 924 -3.28 10.08 -29.13
CA GLN A 924 -4.44 9.76 -29.95
C GLN A 924 -5.70 9.91 -29.10
N TRP A 925 -6.59 10.83 -29.49
CA TRP A 925 -7.88 11.01 -28.84
C TRP A 925 -8.90 10.02 -29.39
N THR A 926 -9.78 9.55 -28.51
CA THR A 926 -10.76 8.50 -28.81
C THR A 926 -12.13 8.87 -28.23
N ILE A 927 -13.21 8.40 -28.86
CA ILE A 927 -14.60 8.75 -28.53
C ILE A 927 -15.49 7.51 -28.42
N CYS A 928 -16.47 7.55 -27.51
CA CYS A 928 -17.47 6.50 -27.32
C CYS A 928 -18.85 7.06 -26.94
N GLU A 929 -19.92 6.35 -27.31
CA GLU A 929 -21.31 6.68 -26.95
C GLU A 929 -21.63 6.43 -25.46
N THR A 930 -20.88 5.53 -24.80
CA THR A 930 -21.05 5.20 -23.38
C THR A 930 -19.71 5.21 -22.65
N ALA A 931 -19.72 5.48 -21.33
CA ALA A 931 -18.49 5.59 -20.53
C ALA A 931 -17.63 4.32 -20.57
N ASP A 932 -18.27 3.14 -20.59
CA ASP A 932 -17.64 1.81 -20.56
C ASP A 932 -17.61 1.10 -21.93
N GLY A 933 -17.98 1.79 -23.02
CA GLY A 933 -18.04 1.20 -24.35
C GLY A 933 -16.68 1.09 -25.06
N THR A 934 -16.70 0.57 -26.29
CA THR A 934 -15.49 0.51 -27.13
C THR A 934 -15.20 1.88 -27.71
N TYR A 935 -14.04 2.45 -27.37
CA TYR A 935 -13.59 3.75 -27.85
C TYR A 935 -13.00 3.63 -29.25
N THR A 936 -13.36 4.57 -30.12
CA THR A 936 -12.87 4.64 -31.51
C THR A 936 -11.99 5.88 -31.70
N ASN A 937 -10.98 5.80 -32.57
CA ASN A 937 -10.08 6.92 -32.79
C ASN A 937 -10.81 8.09 -33.44
N ILE A 938 -10.65 9.28 -32.86
CA ILE A 938 -11.06 10.52 -33.52
C ILE A 938 -10.00 10.82 -34.59
N VAL A 939 -10.42 10.76 -35.85
CA VAL A 939 -9.52 10.89 -37.00
C VAL A 939 -8.82 12.26 -36.96
N GLY A 940 -7.48 12.25 -36.98
CA GLY A 940 -6.66 13.46 -37.01
C GLY A 940 -6.35 14.08 -35.63
N ALA A 941 -7.02 13.65 -34.56
CA ALA A 941 -6.79 14.16 -33.21
C ALA A 941 -5.57 13.48 -32.55
N THR A 942 -4.38 13.92 -32.95
CA THR A 942 -3.09 13.28 -32.58
C THR A 942 -2.15 14.16 -31.75
N THR A 943 -2.55 15.39 -31.47
CA THR A 943 -1.78 16.31 -30.63
C THR A 943 -2.15 16.11 -29.15
N ASN A 944 -1.39 16.73 -28.25
CA ASN A 944 -1.71 16.72 -26.81
C ASN A 944 -2.96 17.54 -26.45
N LYS A 945 -3.69 18.06 -27.45
CA LYS A 945 -4.87 18.90 -27.30
C LYS A 945 -5.97 18.45 -28.26
N TYR A 946 -7.23 18.60 -27.87
CA TYR A 946 -8.38 18.32 -28.74
C TYR A 946 -9.55 19.24 -28.44
N THR A 947 -10.16 19.82 -29.47
CA THR A 947 -11.35 20.67 -29.33
C THR A 947 -12.56 19.90 -29.86
N PRO A 948 -13.51 19.48 -29.00
CA PRO A 948 -14.67 18.71 -29.42
C PRO A 948 -15.52 19.48 -30.42
N VAL A 949 -16.01 18.79 -31.45
CA VAL A 949 -16.87 19.33 -32.51
C VAL A 949 -18.33 18.98 -32.26
N ALA A 950 -19.26 19.57 -33.03
CA ALA A 950 -20.70 19.35 -32.84
C ALA A 950 -21.11 17.86 -32.86
N GLY A 951 -20.42 17.03 -33.65
CA GLY A 951 -20.64 15.57 -33.72
C GLY A 951 -20.17 14.77 -32.49
N ASP A 952 -19.43 15.41 -31.59
CA ASP A 952 -18.95 14.80 -30.34
C ASP A 952 -19.91 15.03 -29.17
N ALA A 953 -20.89 15.94 -29.34
CA ALA A 953 -21.86 16.24 -28.30
C ALA A 953 -22.53 14.95 -27.79
N THR A 954 -22.77 14.89 -26.48
CA THR A 954 -23.33 13.75 -25.72
C THR A 954 -22.44 12.51 -25.58
N LYS A 955 -21.21 12.52 -26.13
CA LYS A 955 -20.27 11.39 -26.10
C LYS A 955 -19.18 11.55 -25.04
N PHE A 956 -18.43 10.48 -24.80
CA PHE A 956 -17.31 10.41 -23.85
C PHE A 956 -15.97 10.36 -24.57
N ILE A 957 -14.94 11.00 -24.01
CA ILE A 957 -13.61 11.10 -24.63
C ILE A 957 -12.52 10.52 -23.72
N LYS A 958 -11.51 9.88 -24.34
CA LYS A 958 -10.24 9.46 -23.72
C LYS A 958 -9.06 9.85 -24.60
N VAL A 959 -7.86 9.91 -24.02
CA VAL A 959 -6.60 10.06 -24.77
C VAL A 959 -5.63 8.95 -24.42
N VAL A 960 -4.97 8.41 -25.46
CA VAL A 960 -3.88 7.43 -25.33
C VAL A 960 -2.58 8.14 -25.68
N ALA A 961 -1.62 8.13 -24.76
CA ALA A 961 -0.25 8.60 -24.98
C ALA A 961 0.68 7.41 -25.22
N THR A 962 1.51 7.48 -26.25
CA THR A 962 2.51 6.46 -26.63
C THR A 962 3.90 7.08 -26.55
N GLY A 963 4.78 6.53 -25.71
CA GLY A 963 6.15 7.04 -25.52
C GLY A 963 6.94 7.10 -26.83
N THR A 964 7.79 8.12 -26.97
CA THR A 964 8.63 8.38 -28.15
C THR A 964 10.07 8.76 -27.74
N GLY A 965 11.01 8.72 -28.68
CA GLY A 965 12.41 9.06 -28.41
C GLY A 965 13.03 8.12 -27.39
N SER A 966 13.46 8.66 -26.25
CA SER A 966 14.01 7.89 -25.12
C SER A 966 12.92 7.22 -24.28
N TYR A 967 11.65 7.23 -24.69
CA TYR A 967 10.55 6.62 -23.95
C TYR A 967 9.76 5.59 -24.78
N THR A 968 9.17 4.60 -24.12
CA THR A 968 8.37 3.51 -24.73
C THR A 968 7.05 3.27 -23.97
N GLY A 969 6.18 2.38 -24.44
CA GLY A 969 4.92 2.02 -23.75
C GLY A 969 3.77 2.99 -24.01
N THR A 970 2.57 2.65 -23.50
CA THR A 970 1.34 3.43 -23.69
C THR A 970 0.62 3.65 -22.37
N ALA A 971 0.06 4.83 -22.18
CA ALA A 971 -0.80 5.17 -21.05
C ALA A 971 -2.13 5.79 -21.55
N THR A 972 -3.24 5.41 -20.92
CA THR A 972 -4.59 5.86 -21.29
C THR A 972 -5.22 6.64 -20.15
N SER A 973 -5.83 7.79 -20.44
CA SER A 973 -6.47 8.65 -19.44
C SER A 973 -7.75 8.05 -18.88
N ALA A 974 -8.21 8.61 -17.75
CA ALA A 974 -9.60 8.48 -17.32
C ALA A 974 -10.57 9.05 -18.38
N VAL A 975 -11.83 8.64 -18.29
CA VAL A 975 -12.91 9.11 -19.17
C VAL A 975 -13.40 10.50 -18.74
N THR A 976 -13.71 11.37 -19.71
CA THR A 976 -14.35 12.68 -19.42
C THR A 976 -15.79 12.53 -18.97
N ALA A 977 -16.40 13.61 -18.45
CA ALA A 977 -17.86 13.74 -18.50
C ALA A 977 -18.37 13.83 -19.97
N THR A 978 -19.68 13.72 -20.19
CA THR A 978 -20.27 13.86 -21.53
C THR A 978 -20.00 15.24 -22.14
N VAL A 979 -19.68 15.28 -23.43
CA VAL A 979 -19.42 16.54 -24.13
C VAL A 979 -20.71 17.36 -24.24
N ALA A 980 -20.74 18.54 -23.62
CA ALA A 980 -21.88 19.46 -23.70
C ALA A 980 -21.98 20.16 -25.07
N ALA A 981 -23.20 20.37 -25.59
CA ALA A 981 -23.44 21.08 -26.85
C ALA A 981 -23.10 22.60 -26.75
N SER A 982 -22.69 23.21 -27.87
CA SER A 982 -22.49 24.66 -27.98
C SER A 982 -23.84 25.36 -28.12
N ALA A 983 -24.20 26.25 -27.19
CA ALA A 983 -25.38 27.09 -27.34
C ALA A 983 -25.09 28.22 -28.36
N SER A 984 -25.83 28.26 -29.47
CA SER A 984 -25.93 29.46 -30.31
C SER A 984 -27.25 30.16 -30.03
N LEU A 985 -27.20 31.44 -29.64
CA LEU A 985 -28.37 32.31 -29.65
C LEU A 985 -28.46 32.94 -31.04
N ASP A 986 -29.46 32.52 -31.83
CA ASP A 986 -29.78 33.11 -33.13
C ASP A 986 -30.48 34.46 -32.93
N LEU A 987 -29.83 35.55 -33.32
CA LEU A 987 -30.34 36.93 -33.21
C LEU A 987 -30.89 37.47 -34.55
N THR A 988 -31.22 36.61 -35.52
CA THR A 988 -31.76 37.06 -36.81
C THR A 988 -33.17 37.65 -36.77
N ASN A 989 -33.78 37.83 -35.59
CA ASN A 989 -35.14 38.37 -35.48
C ASN A 989 -35.39 39.36 -34.33
N THR A 990 -34.38 40.14 -33.92
CA THR A 990 -34.61 41.24 -32.96
C THR A 990 -33.79 42.47 -33.29
N THR A 991 -34.46 43.46 -33.87
CA THR A 991 -33.99 44.84 -34.07
C THR A 991 -33.65 45.53 -32.75
N LEU A 992 -32.47 46.14 -32.65
CA LEU A 992 -32.05 47.33 -31.86
C LEU A 992 -30.50 47.34 -31.93
N GLY A 993 -29.77 48.37 -32.31
CA GLY A 993 -29.95 49.82 -32.17
C GLY A 993 -28.61 50.34 -31.63
N GLY A 994 -27.91 51.19 -32.38
CA GLY A 994 -26.47 51.47 -32.23
C GLY A 994 -25.97 52.00 -30.87
N VAL A 995 -24.66 51.86 -30.69
CA VAL A 995 -23.88 52.31 -29.53
C VAL A 995 -23.71 53.83 -29.54
N LEU A 996 -23.79 54.47 -28.37
CA LEU A 996 -23.43 55.87 -28.18
C LEU A 996 -22.31 55.99 -27.14
N VAL A 997 -21.21 56.65 -27.52
CA VAL A 997 -20.11 57.05 -26.65
C VAL A 997 -20.29 58.54 -26.32
N MET A 998 -20.21 58.92 -25.04
CA MET A 998 -20.27 60.32 -24.60
C MET A 998 -18.98 60.73 -23.88
N ASP A 999 -18.50 61.94 -24.15
CA ASP A 999 -17.17 62.46 -23.79
C ASP A 999 -17.17 63.56 -22.70
N ASP A 1000 -18.28 63.85 -22.00
CA ASP A 1000 -18.33 64.94 -20.99
C ASP A 1000 -19.14 64.58 -19.72
N PRO A 1001 -18.64 64.83 -18.47
CA PRO A 1001 -19.30 64.43 -17.23
C PRO A 1001 -20.43 65.35 -16.72
N ASN A 1002 -20.75 66.47 -17.38
CA ASN A 1002 -21.67 67.48 -16.82
C ASN A 1002 -23.14 67.41 -17.28
N SER A 1003 -23.57 66.37 -18.01
CA SER A 1003 -24.98 66.24 -18.45
C SER A 1003 -25.87 65.45 -17.49
N MET A 1004 -25.52 65.34 -16.20
CA MET A 1004 -26.48 64.92 -15.18
C MET A 1004 -27.42 66.09 -14.85
N GLY A 1005 -28.24 66.48 -15.83
CA GLY A 1005 -29.44 67.26 -15.57
C GLY A 1005 -30.50 66.32 -15.05
N GLU A 1006 -30.97 66.57 -13.83
CA GLU A 1006 -32.25 66.05 -13.37
C GLU A 1006 -33.31 66.33 -14.45
N THR A 1007 -34.16 65.34 -14.71
CA THR A 1007 -35.26 65.30 -15.70
C THR A 1007 -34.92 64.73 -17.08
N GLY A 1008 -35.39 63.48 -17.30
CA GLY A 1008 -35.78 62.98 -18.62
C GLY A 1008 -34.65 62.54 -19.55
N ALA A 1009 -34.10 61.35 -19.34
CA ALA A 1009 -33.45 60.60 -20.41
C ALA A 1009 -33.90 59.13 -20.35
N ASP A 1010 -34.31 58.66 -21.52
CA ASP A 1010 -35.01 57.42 -21.87
C ASP A 1010 -34.44 56.15 -21.20
N GLU A 1011 -35.25 55.45 -20.38
CA GLU A 1011 -34.89 54.21 -19.67
C GLU A 1011 -34.81 52.97 -20.59
N SER A 1012 -34.93 53.15 -21.91
CA SER A 1012 -35.07 52.05 -22.88
C SER A 1012 -33.76 51.37 -23.30
N ASN A 1013 -32.58 51.88 -22.88
CA ASN A 1013 -31.27 51.31 -23.24
C ASN A 1013 -30.38 50.92 -22.03
N ALA A 1014 -30.96 50.68 -20.86
CA ALA A 1014 -30.23 50.13 -19.71
C ALA A 1014 -30.21 48.58 -19.74
N ILE A 1015 -29.01 47.98 -19.64
CA ILE A 1015 -28.86 46.52 -19.50
C ILE A 1015 -29.43 46.10 -18.14
N ARG A 1016 -30.51 45.31 -18.15
CA ARG A 1016 -31.12 44.72 -16.94
C ARG A 1016 -30.66 43.26 -16.80
N LEU A 1017 -29.92 42.94 -15.74
CA LEU A 1017 -29.60 41.56 -15.38
C LEU A 1017 -30.66 41.03 -14.42
N LYS A 1018 -31.37 39.96 -14.80
CA LYS A 1018 -32.37 39.28 -13.96
C LYS A 1018 -31.83 37.91 -13.56
N VAL A 1019 -31.52 37.71 -12.28
CA VAL A 1019 -31.11 36.41 -11.74
C VAL A 1019 -32.31 35.79 -11.04
N GLY A 1020 -32.79 34.64 -11.53
CA GLY A 1020 -33.89 33.90 -10.89
C GLY A 1020 -33.34 32.79 -10.00
N LEU A 1021 -33.71 32.79 -8.72
CA LEU A 1021 -33.51 31.64 -7.81
C LEU A 1021 -34.87 31.03 -7.49
N SER A 1022 -35.05 29.74 -7.77
CA SER A 1022 -36.25 29.00 -7.37
C SER A 1022 -35.91 27.96 -6.28
N GLY A 1023 -36.43 28.17 -5.07
CA GLY A 1023 -36.86 27.09 -4.16
C GLY A 1023 -35.93 26.61 -3.02
N SER A 1024 -36.03 27.27 -1.84
CA SER A 1024 -35.83 26.77 -0.45
C SER A 1024 -34.48 26.16 -0.02
N PRO A 1025 -34.18 26.07 1.30
CA PRO A 1025 -33.04 26.78 1.87
C PRO A 1025 -32.04 25.80 2.47
N ASP A 1026 -31.06 25.39 1.69
CA ASP A 1026 -29.78 24.88 2.19
C ASP A 1026 -28.70 25.16 1.12
N TYR A 1027 -27.48 25.39 1.59
CA TYR A 1027 -26.38 26.15 0.98
C TYR A 1027 -25.98 25.91 -0.49
N TYR A 1028 -25.26 26.95 -1.00
CA TYR A 1028 -24.41 27.08 -2.21
C TYR A 1028 -25.08 27.59 -3.50
N ALA A 1029 -25.04 28.91 -3.69
CA ALA A 1029 -25.33 29.55 -4.97
C ALA A 1029 -24.12 29.45 -5.91
N THR A 1030 -24.34 28.85 -7.07
CA THR A 1030 -23.48 28.90 -8.27
C THR A 1030 -23.28 30.34 -8.74
N ALA A 1031 -22.02 30.73 -8.95
CA ALA A 1031 -21.65 32.01 -9.56
C ALA A 1031 -22.30 32.18 -10.94
N VAL A 1032 -22.96 33.32 -11.16
CA VAL A 1032 -23.54 33.67 -12.46
C VAL A 1032 -22.48 34.41 -13.27
N PHE A 1033 -22.00 33.78 -14.35
CA PHE A 1033 -21.05 34.39 -15.29
C PHE A 1033 -21.83 35.05 -16.44
N VAL A 1034 -21.74 36.37 -16.55
CA VAL A 1034 -22.26 37.08 -17.73
C VAL A 1034 -21.09 37.76 -18.45
N PRO A 1035 -20.58 37.17 -19.55
CA PRO A 1035 -19.62 37.85 -20.39
C PRO A 1035 -20.34 38.89 -21.25
N VAL A 1036 -19.90 40.14 -21.19
CA VAL A 1036 -20.28 41.18 -22.15
C VAL A 1036 -19.06 41.50 -22.99
N THR A 1037 -19.22 41.47 -24.31
CA THR A 1037 -18.13 41.72 -25.27
C THR A 1037 -18.35 43.09 -25.89
N TYR A 1038 -17.35 43.97 -25.80
CA TYR A 1038 -17.33 45.24 -26.52
C TYR A 1038 -15.95 45.43 -27.14
N ASP A 1039 -15.92 45.66 -28.46
CA ASP A 1039 -14.71 45.89 -29.27
C ASP A 1039 -13.57 44.90 -28.97
N ASN A 1040 -13.88 43.60 -29.10
CA ASN A 1040 -12.97 42.47 -28.88
C ASN A 1040 -12.32 42.35 -27.49
N THR A 1041 -12.85 43.06 -26.48
CA THR A 1041 -12.39 42.91 -25.10
C THR A 1041 -13.52 42.35 -24.23
N THR A 1042 -13.27 41.24 -23.53
CA THR A 1042 -14.24 40.58 -22.65
C THR A 1042 -14.06 41.04 -21.21
N VAL A 1043 -15.12 41.53 -20.58
CA VAL A 1043 -15.10 41.91 -19.16
C VAL A 1043 -15.87 40.87 -18.36
N THR A 1044 -15.24 40.35 -17.29
CA THR A 1044 -15.87 39.42 -16.35
C THR A 1044 -15.94 40.08 -14.98
N ALA A 1045 -17.15 40.26 -14.44
CA ALA A 1045 -17.36 40.80 -13.11
C ALA A 1045 -17.67 39.67 -12.11
N TYR A 1046 -17.13 39.78 -10.90
CA TYR A 1046 -17.38 38.84 -9.80
C TYR A 1046 -18.10 39.56 -8.66
N ALA A 1047 -19.08 38.90 -8.05
CA ALA A 1047 -19.61 39.26 -6.74
C ALA A 1047 -19.47 38.03 -5.83
N SER A 1048 -18.83 38.20 -4.68
CA SER A 1048 -18.73 37.18 -3.63
C SER A 1048 -19.30 37.76 -2.34
N ASP A 1049 -20.06 36.96 -1.57
CA ASP A 1049 -20.44 37.35 -0.22
C ASP A 1049 -19.27 37.09 0.75
N GLY A 1050 -18.88 38.13 1.48
CA GLY A 1050 -17.99 37.97 2.64
C GLY A 1050 -18.84 37.67 3.86
N THR A 1051 -18.77 36.44 4.39
CA THR A 1051 -19.41 36.11 5.66
C THR A 1051 -18.66 36.74 6.84
N SER A 1052 -19.07 37.95 7.24
CA SER A 1052 -19.23 38.35 8.65
C SER A 1052 -19.60 39.84 8.73
N GLY A 1053 -20.80 40.14 9.24
CA GLY A 1053 -21.14 41.47 9.78
C GLY A 1053 -21.34 42.59 8.75
N GLY A 1054 -22.54 42.64 8.17
CA GLY A 1054 -23.25 43.85 7.72
C GLY A 1054 -22.43 45.06 7.25
N THR A 1055 -21.68 44.96 6.14
CA THR A 1055 -21.42 46.09 5.22
C THR A 1055 -20.83 45.54 3.90
N TYR A 1056 -21.50 45.76 2.77
CA TYR A 1056 -21.05 45.31 1.45
C TYR A 1056 -19.89 46.16 0.94
N ASN A 1057 -18.66 45.66 0.98
CA ASN A 1057 -17.48 46.38 0.49
C ASN A 1057 -16.51 45.45 -0.25
N ALA A 1058 -16.83 45.05 -1.48
CA ALA A 1058 -15.85 44.86 -2.57
C ALA A 1058 -16.53 44.26 -3.83
N LEU A 1059 -16.44 44.95 -4.96
CA LEU A 1059 -16.61 44.37 -6.29
C LEU A 1059 -15.20 44.21 -6.88
N ALA A 1060 -14.75 42.97 -7.11
CA ALA A 1060 -13.48 42.71 -7.78
C ALA A 1060 -13.73 42.51 -9.28
N ILE A 1061 -13.23 43.43 -10.11
CA ILE A 1061 -13.30 43.31 -11.57
C ILE A 1061 -11.91 42.94 -12.06
N ASN A 1062 -11.79 41.78 -12.73
CA ASN A 1062 -10.53 41.33 -13.31
C ASN A 1062 -10.53 41.69 -14.80
N TYR A 1063 -9.65 42.62 -15.20
CA TYR A 1063 -9.49 43.08 -16.58
C TYR A 1063 -8.22 42.49 -17.19
N ASN A 1064 -8.28 42.15 -18.48
CA ASN A 1064 -7.09 41.81 -19.26
C ASN A 1064 -6.67 43.04 -20.08
N PHE A 1065 -5.54 43.66 -19.73
CA PHE A 1065 -5.05 44.89 -20.37
C PHE A 1065 -4.30 44.58 -21.67
N SER A 1066 -5.05 44.37 -22.75
CA SER A 1066 -4.51 44.51 -24.10
C SER A 1066 -5.43 45.45 -24.90
N GLY A 1067 -5.00 46.69 -25.09
CA GLY A 1067 -5.64 47.64 -26.02
C GLY A 1067 -6.35 48.87 -25.43
N PHE A 1068 -6.20 49.21 -24.15
CA PHE A 1068 -6.91 50.34 -23.54
C PHE A 1068 -6.14 51.67 -23.63
N ASP A 1069 -6.83 52.76 -24.01
CA ASP A 1069 -6.29 54.13 -23.99
C ASP A 1069 -6.29 54.68 -22.54
N PRO A 1070 -5.13 55.01 -21.95
CA PRO A 1070 -5.01 55.41 -20.55
C PRO A 1070 -5.66 56.77 -20.21
N ASN A 1071 -6.17 57.52 -21.20
CA ASN A 1071 -6.81 58.82 -20.96
C ASN A 1071 -8.35 58.75 -20.73
N ARG A 1072 -8.97 57.56 -20.73
CA ARG A 1072 -10.44 57.41 -20.59
C ARG A 1072 -10.87 56.91 -19.20
N VAL A 1073 -11.94 57.50 -18.67
CA VAL A 1073 -12.50 57.19 -17.34
C VAL A 1073 -13.70 56.26 -17.47
N LEU A 1074 -13.71 55.14 -16.72
CA LEU A 1074 -14.84 54.21 -16.67
C LEU A 1074 -15.73 54.51 -15.46
N TRP A 1075 -17.05 54.57 -15.68
CA TRP A 1075 -18.06 54.71 -14.65
C TRP A 1075 -18.95 53.46 -14.58
N VAL A 1076 -19.15 52.93 -13.38
CA VAL A 1076 -20.02 51.77 -13.13
C VAL A 1076 -21.11 52.16 -12.15
N LYS A 1077 -22.38 51.94 -12.53
CA LYS A 1077 -23.56 52.14 -11.68
C LYS A 1077 -24.04 50.80 -11.14
N VAL A 1078 -24.12 50.68 -9.82
CA VAL A 1078 -24.66 49.50 -9.13
C VAL A 1078 -25.93 49.90 -8.40
N VAL A 1079 -26.98 49.09 -8.53
CA VAL A 1079 -28.30 49.36 -7.95
C VAL A 1079 -28.77 48.12 -7.18
N SER A 1080 -29.32 48.31 -5.97
CA SER A 1080 -29.92 47.24 -5.19
C SER A 1080 -31.17 46.67 -5.86
N GLU A 1081 -31.55 45.44 -5.50
CA GLU A 1081 -32.66 44.69 -6.13
C GLU A 1081 -34.03 45.40 -6.02
N ASP A 1082 -34.21 46.20 -4.99
CA ASP A 1082 -35.38 47.04 -4.71
C ASP A 1082 -35.24 48.49 -5.22
N ALA A 1083 -34.14 48.80 -5.91
CA ALA A 1083 -33.76 50.12 -6.41
C ALA A 1083 -33.62 51.24 -5.36
N SER A 1084 -33.55 50.88 -4.06
CA SER A 1084 -33.49 51.87 -2.97
C SER A 1084 -32.08 52.45 -2.73
N ALA A 1085 -31.03 51.77 -3.19
CA ALA A 1085 -29.65 52.24 -3.09
C ALA A 1085 -28.95 52.24 -4.46
N ILE A 1086 -28.32 53.36 -4.79
CA ILE A 1086 -27.53 53.54 -6.02
C ILE A 1086 -26.12 54.01 -5.63
N CYS A 1087 -25.10 53.27 -6.06
CA CYS A 1087 -23.71 53.66 -5.93
C CYS A 1087 -23.04 53.78 -7.30
N TYR A 1088 -22.25 54.84 -7.48
CA TYR A 1088 -21.47 55.07 -8.69
C TYR A 1088 -19.98 54.96 -8.36
N TYR A 1089 -19.27 54.10 -9.09
CA TYR A 1089 -17.83 53.93 -8.94
C TYR A 1089 -17.12 54.54 -10.14
N ARG A 1090 -16.14 55.41 -9.85
CA ARG A 1090 -15.19 55.95 -10.83
C ARG A 1090 -13.91 55.14 -10.76
N ILE A 1091 -13.51 54.52 -11.87
CA ILE A 1091 -12.27 53.75 -11.92
C ILE A 1091 -11.26 54.56 -12.74
N LEU A 1092 -10.15 54.93 -12.08
CA LEU A 1092 -9.02 55.63 -12.67
C LEU A 1092 -7.88 54.61 -12.85
N VAL A 1093 -7.43 54.39 -14.09
CA VAL A 1093 -6.32 53.48 -14.36
C VAL A 1093 -5.03 54.29 -14.36
N LEU A 1094 -4.16 54.07 -13.37
CA LEU A 1094 -2.82 54.66 -13.32
C LEU A 1094 -1.80 53.61 -13.74
N THR A 1095 -0.94 53.95 -14.71
CA THR A 1095 0.08 53.05 -15.23
C THR A 1095 1.31 53.02 -14.31
N THR A 1096 1.55 51.89 -13.63
CA THR A 1096 2.88 51.31 -13.37
C THR A 1096 2.76 49.80 -13.26
#